data_AF-A0A0Q8Q440-F1
#
_entry.id   AF-A0A0Q8Q440-F1
#
_cell.length_a   1.000
_cell.length_b   1.000
_cell.length_c   1.000
_cell.angle_alpha   90.00
_cell.angle_beta   90.00
_cell.angle_gamma   90.00
#
_symmetry.space_group_name_H-M   'P 1'
#
loop_
_entity.id
_entity.type
_entity.pdbx_description
1 polymer ?
#
loop_
_entity_poly.entity_id
_entity_poly.type
_entity_poly.pdbx_seq_one_letter_code
_entity_poly.pdbx_strand_id
1 'polypeptide(L)'
;MRHGGRAALRTSAGVLTHAELDRRVTDARAALADCTDGARQLVRLRPASSVEFVVAWLAALSGGHATLLTHDAGLAAAYGSSLEYDVDGWRPTGAPVPELHPDLRLLLSTSGSTGSPKLVRLSEANLTSNAAAIASYLGLTPDDVALTTLPLDYCYGLSVLHSHLAAGASLVLDDRSVTDPGLWVDARHHGVTSFAGVPHTFDLLGSAGWPELPTLRQVTQAGGRMAPERVRTLAAQGAAEGWDLVVMYGQTEATARMAYLPPDLALTHPAAVGIAIPGGTFRLDPVVDAGPGVGELVYSGPNVMLGYATSPADLALGAEVVELRTGDLARLTGHGAVELVEIVGRRSRFAKLFGQRIDLDRVQTLLALGGYDVVCAEAGDGAHLVVAVPGNPDPLVLGEIAAATAADTGLPSHAVRVVPVDEVPRLPNGKVDHRAVSRLTPVEVLDEGSPSRSLTRLYARVLGIEGVGPQDSFVTLGGDSLSYVELSLRLERRLGRLPEDWPRRTIDDLARIDRTGAASSRWARIDTTIALRAAAIVAIVGTHTNLWVLYGGAHVLLAVAGANFARFHLTDEGSRERLRRVGRAALRIALPSILWIGAVALVTGGPPWRSVLLLNDVLGSHLWSEPAWHYWFIEVVLLLLVGVGLATSVPWVMALERRHQFRLAAGLTAAALVPRTWALLSSYDGDVIHSSTFVAWLFLGGWAAAVARTPAQRLVATALLVAGAWGLTGDLVRDLVIVAGVVVLVWLPTVPWPRALVGLTGTLATASLHIYLTHWQVYPHLENRWPLGGLLASLALGVLTSYLVNRMPTWARLLDRPRPHYAPNQLHEKETR
;
A
#
# COMPACT_ATOMS: atom_id res chain seq x y z
N MET A 1 -33.56 19.53 -27.96
CA MET A 1 -33.58 20.19 -29.30
C MET A 1 -32.58 21.34 -29.50
N ARG A 2 -32.39 22.28 -28.55
CA ARG A 2 -31.56 23.50 -28.74
C ARG A 2 -30.10 23.27 -29.20
N HIS A 3 -29.48 22.15 -28.81
CA HIS A 3 -28.09 21.80 -29.15
C HIS A 3 -27.96 20.48 -29.92
N GLY A 4 -29.04 20.01 -30.56
CA GLY A 4 -29.17 18.63 -31.02
C GLY A 4 -28.01 18.07 -31.86
N GLY A 5 -27.45 18.88 -32.79
CA GLY A 5 -26.33 18.45 -33.63
C GLY A 5 -24.93 18.60 -33.00
N ARG A 6 -24.83 19.12 -31.78
CA ARG A 6 -23.55 19.30 -31.08
C ARG A 6 -23.18 18.05 -30.30
N ALA A 7 -21.87 17.83 -30.12
CA ALA A 7 -21.37 16.75 -29.27
C ALA A 7 -21.87 16.91 -27.82
N ALA A 8 -22.25 15.81 -27.19
CA ALA A 8 -22.56 15.72 -25.77
C ALA A 8 -21.52 14.86 -25.05
N LEU A 9 -21.21 13.69 -25.60
CA LEU A 9 -20.22 12.76 -25.04
C LEU A 9 -19.20 12.38 -26.11
N ARG A 10 -17.93 12.31 -25.72
CA ARG A 10 -16.79 11.93 -26.56
C ARG A 10 -16.08 10.77 -25.88
N THR A 11 -15.81 9.72 -26.64
CA THR A 11 -15.12 8.51 -26.18
C THR A 11 -14.12 8.09 -27.24
N SER A 12 -13.22 7.16 -26.89
CA SER A 12 -12.35 6.51 -27.88
C SER A 12 -13.12 5.77 -28.98
N ALA A 13 -14.36 5.35 -28.71
CA ALA A 13 -15.23 4.67 -29.68
C ALA A 13 -16.00 5.63 -30.60
N GLY A 14 -16.07 6.91 -30.28
CA GLY A 14 -16.78 7.91 -31.09
C GLY A 14 -17.41 9.05 -30.30
N VAL A 15 -18.13 9.90 -31.03
CA VAL A 15 -18.83 11.09 -30.51
C VAL A 15 -20.33 10.85 -30.55
N LEU A 16 -21.01 11.11 -29.44
CA LEU A 16 -22.46 11.11 -29.32
C LEU A 16 -22.96 12.54 -29.26
N THR A 17 -23.91 12.89 -30.13
CA THR A 17 -24.55 14.21 -30.12
C THR A 17 -25.59 14.33 -29.01
N HIS A 18 -25.98 15.56 -28.67
CA HIS A 18 -27.08 15.82 -27.72
C HIS A 18 -28.40 15.19 -28.17
N ALA A 19 -28.72 15.18 -29.47
CA ALA A 19 -29.93 14.53 -29.98
C ALA A 19 -29.87 13.00 -29.86
N GLU A 20 -28.70 12.40 -30.08
CA GLU A 20 -28.55 10.95 -29.91
C GLU A 20 -28.54 10.54 -28.44
N LEU A 21 -27.93 11.34 -27.56
CA LEU A 21 -27.99 11.15 -26.11
C LEU A 21 -29.44 11.22 -25.62
N ASP A 22 -30.19 12.26 -26.01
CA ASP A 22 -31.60 12.44 -25.67
C ASP A 22 -32.47 11.26 -26.11
N ARG A 23 -32.25 10.75 -27.33
CA ARG A 23 -32.91 9.53 -27.83
C ARG A 23 -32.57 8.31 -26.97
N ARG A 24 -31.28 8.05 -26.71
CA ARG A 24 -30.87 6.90 -25.88
C ARG A 24 -31.41 6.99 -24.45
N VAL A 25 -31.45 8.19 -23.88
CA VAL A 25 -32.05 8.45 -22.56
C VAL A 25 -33.55 8.20 -22.59
N THR A 26 -34.24 8.62 -23.64
CA THR A 26 -35.67 8.37 -23.83
C THR A 26 -35.97 6.88 -23.94
N ASP A 27 -35.19 6.14 -24.73
CA ASP A 27 -35.32 4.68 -24.90
C ASP A 27 -35.04 3.96 -23.57
N ALA A 28 -33.95 4.31 -22.87
CA ALA A 28 -33.62 3.73 -21.58
C ALA A 28 -34.66 4.05 -20.51
N ARG A 29 -35.27 5.25 -20.54
CA ARG A 29 -36.36 5.62 -19.62
C ARG A 29 -37.65 4.86 -19.92
N ALA A 30 -37.97 4.63 -21.18
CA ALA A 30 -39.11 3.78 -21.56
C ALA A 30 -38.91 2.35 -21.06
N ALA A 31 -37.73 1.76 -21.28
CA ALA A 31 -37.40 0.44 -20.76
C ALA A 31 -37.43 0.37 -19.23
N LEU A 32 -37.03 1.44 -18.54
CA LEU A 32 -37.15 1.57 -17.09
C LEU A 32 -38.62 1.57 -16.63
N ALA A 33 -39.46 2.33 -17.31
CA ALA A 33 -40.90 2.40 -17.02
C ALA A 33 -41.57 1.04 -17.26
N ASP A 34 -41.25 0.35 -18.36
CA ASP A 34 -41.77 -0.98 -18.66
C ASP A 34 -41.31 -2.03 -17.63
N CYS A 35 -40.06 -1.95 -17.16
CA CYS A 35 -39.51 -2.86 -16.14
C CYS A 35 -40.16 -2.67 -14.76
N THR A 36 -40.77 -1.52 -14.50
CA THR A 36 -41.26 -1.12 -13.17
C THR A 36 -42.77 -0.87 -13.13
N ASP A 37 -43.48 -1.13 -14.23
CA ASP A 37 -44.88 -0.73 -14.44
C ASP A 37 -45.13 0.75 -14.13
N GLY A 38 -44.12 1.60 -14.39
CA GLY A 38 -44.12 3.04 -14.09
C GLY A 38 -43.98 3.38 -12.60
N ALA A 39 -43.81 2.40 -11.71
CA ALA A 39 -43.63 2.64 -10.29
C ALA A 39 -42.24 3.21 -9.99
N ARG A 40 -42.20 4.25 -9.16
CA ARG A 40 -40.94 4.86 -8.71
C ARG A 40 -40.11 3.86 -7.89
N GLN A 41 -38.82 3.80 -8.18
CA GLN A 41 -37.90 2.84 -7.57
C GLN A 41 -36.75 3.55 -6.85
N LEU A 42 -36.10 2.80 -5.94
CA LEU A 42 -34.72 3.07 -5.56
C LEU A 42 -33.79 2.27 -6.48
N VAL A 43 -33.07 2.99 -7.33
CA VAL A 43 -32.25 2.45 -8.41
C VAL A 43 -30.78 2.51 -8.04
N ARG A 44 -30.14 1.35 -7.92
CA ARG A 44 -28.68 1.28 -7.81
C ARG A 44 -28.06 1.46 -9.19
N LEU A 45 -27.14 2.40 -9.30
CA LEU A 45 -26.32 2.59 -10.48
C LEU A 45 -24.85 2.44 -10.11
N ARG A 46 -24.10 1.71 -10.94
CA ARG A 46 -22.64 1.54 -10.79
C ARG A 46 -21.95 2.65 -11.57
N PRO A 47 -21.30 3.62 -10.90
CA PRO A 47 -20.63 4.72 -11.57
C PRO A 47 -19.52 4.23 -12.49
N ALA A 48 -19.45 4.79 -13.70
CA ALA A 48 -18.38 4.52 -14.66
C ALA A 48 -18.27 5.68 -15.65
N SER A 49 -17.07 5.97 -16.15
CA SER A 49 -16.84 6.90 -17.27
C SER A 49 -17.27 6.26 -18.60
N SER A 50 -18.56 5.93 -18.75
CA SER A 50 -19.12 5.24 -19.92
C SER A 50 -20.41 5.92 -20.39
N VAL A 51 -20.72 5.76 -21.67
CA VAL A 51 -21.96 6.30 -22.25
C VAL A 51 -23.17 5.61 -21.63
N GLU A 52 -23.07 4.30 -21.38
CA GLU A 52 -24.11 3.46 -20.80
C GLU A 52 -24.49 3.94 -19.40
N PHE A 53 -23.50 4.24 -18.55
CA PHE A 53 -23.76 4.82 -17.23
C PHE A 53 -24.44 6.18 -17.34
N VAL A 54 -23.94 7.09 -18.18
CA VAL A 54 -24.53 8.43 -18.33
C VAL A 54 -25.97 8.35 -18.82
N VAL A 55 -26.27 7.46 -19.77
CA VAL A 55 -27.63 7.21 -20.26
C VAL A 55 -28.53 6.68 -19.15
N ALA A 56 -28.09 5.66 -18.40
CA ALA A 56 -28.86 5.09 -17.29
C ALA A 56 -29.12 6.11 -16.17
N TRP A 57 -28.09 6.88 -15.81
CA TRP A 57 -28.18 7.98 -14.85
C TRP A 57 -29.24 9.01 -15.24
N LEU A 58 -29.17 9.53 -16.47
CA LEU A 58 -30.11 10.54 -16.96
C LEU A 58 -31.52 9.97 -17.13
N ALA A 59 -31.65 8.69 -17.51
CA ALA A 59 -32.94 8.01 -17.64
C ALA A 59 -33.62 7.83 -16.27
N ALA A 60 -32.89 7.40 -15.24
CA ALA A 60 -33.41 7.29 -13.89
C ALA A 60 -33.80 8.66 -13.30
N LEU A 61 -32.95 9.67 -13.50
CA LEU A 61 -33.19 11.03 -13.02
C LEU A 61 -34.44 11.65 -13.67
N SER A 62 -34.54 11.60 -15.00
CA SER A 62 -35.68 12.14 -15.77
C SER A 62 -36.95 11.29 -15.67
N GLY A 63 -36.83 10.04 -15.23
CA GLY A 63 -37.96 9.20 -14.83
C GLY A 63 -38.46 9.46 -13.41
N GLY A 64 -37.79 10.34 -12.65
CA GLY A 64 -38.18 10.69 -11.27
C GLY A 64 -37.81 9.62 -10.23
N HIS A 65 -36.94 8.67 -10.55
CA HIS A 65 -36.50 7.65 -9.61
C HIS A 65 -35.52 8.21 -8.57
N ALA A 66 -35.45 7.58 -7.40
CA ALA A 66 -34.37 7.82 -6.46
C ALA A 66 -33.18 6.95 -6.86
N THR A 67 -31.98 7.50 -6.86
CA THR A 67 -30.76 6.79 -7.30
C THR A 67 -29.76 6.66 -6.16
N LEU A 68 -29.11 5.51 -6.09
CA LEU A 68 -27.98 5.26 -5.20
C LEU A 68 -26.75 4.94 -6.06
N LEU A 69 -25.81 5.88 -6.10
CA LEU A 69 -24.55 5.72 -6.83
C LEU A 69 -23.55 4.99 -5.94
N THR A 70 -23.33 3.70 -6.20
CA THR A 70 -22.40 2.89 -5.40
C THR A 70 -21.92 1.63 -6.12
N HIS A 71 -20.64 1.30 -5.91
CA HIS A 71 -20.10 -0.03 -6.25
C HIS A 71 -20.46 -1.10 -5.20
N ASP A 72 -20.83 -0.69 -3.98
CA ASP A 72 -21.11 -1.57 -2.85
C ASP A 72 -22.53 -2.15 -2.92
N ALA A 73 -22.62 -3.45 -3.23
CA ALA A 73 -23.89 -4.19 -3.26
C ALA A 73 -24.53 -4.33 -1.87
N GLY A 74 -23.72 -4.41 -0.80
CA GLY A 74 -24.20 -4.51 0.57
C GLY A 74 -24.89 -3.23 1.02
N LEU A 75 -24.32 -2.07 0.70
CA LEU A 75 -24.96 -0.77 0.96
C LEU A 75 -26.28 -0.62 0.20
N ALA A 76 -26.30 -1.02 -1.08
CA ALA A 76 -27.52 -0.98 -1.88
C ALA A 76 -28.62 -1.91 -1.34
N ALA A 77 -28.24 -3.12 -0.90
CA ALA A 77 -29.16 -4.05 -0.25
C ALA A 77 -29.66 -3.51 1.09
N ALA A 78 -28.79 -2.90 1.90
CA ALA A 78 -29.14 -2.32 3.20
C ALA A 78 -30.17 -1.19 3.09
N TYR A 79 -30.15 -0.43 2.00
CA TYR A 79 -31.14 0.62 1.71
C TYR A 79 -32.36 0.14 0.92
N GLY A 80 -32.45 -1.15 0.60
CA GLY A 80 -33.57 -1.72 -0.13
C GLY A 80 -33.64 -1.29 -1.59
N SER A 81 -32.50 -1.20 -2.29
CA SER A 81 -32.52 -0.91 -3.73
C SER A 81 -33.32 -1.98 -4.47
N SER A 82 -34.48 -1.60 -5.00
CA SER A 82 -35.45 -2.49 -5.66
C SER A 82 -35.13 -2.75 -7.14
N LEU A 83 -34.29 -1.89 -7.73
CA LEU A 83 -33.84 -2.00 -9.11
C LEU A 83 -32.34 -1.73 -9.20
N GLU A 84 -31.67 -2.34 -10.16
CA GLU A 84 -30.30 -2.00 -10.56
C GLU A 84 -30.14 -1.93 -12.08
N TYR A 85 -29.11 -1.22 -12.53
CA TYR A 85 -28.69 -1.20 -13.94
C TYR A 85 -27.36 -1.94 -14.08
N ASP A 86 -27.32 -2.93 -14.99
CA ASP A 86 -26.12 -3.70 -15.34
C ASP A 86 -25.92 -3.74 -16.87
N VAL A 87 -24.95 -4.51 -17.36
CA VAL A 87 -24.62 -4.66 -18.80
C VAL A 87 -25.80 -5.06 -19.67
N ASP A 88 -26.77 -5.79 -19.12
CA ASP A 88 -27.98 -6.25 -19.82
C ASP A 88 -29.17 -5.27 -19.67
N GLY A 89 -28.98 -4.13 -19.00
CA GLY A 89 -30.01 -3.10 -18.77
C GLY A 89 -30.62 -3.12 -17.36
N TRP A 90 -31.88 -2.71 -17.26
CA TRP A 90 -32.62 -2.61 -15.99
C TRP A 90 -33.03 -3.98 -15.45
N ARG A 91 -32.70 -4.25 -14.18
CA ARG A 91 -32.98 -5.53 -13.54
C ARG A 91 -33.58 -5.35 -12.16
N PRO A 92 -34.75 -5.96 -11.87
CA PRO A 92 -35.28 -6.05 -10.51
C PRO A 92 -34.34 -6.85 -9.61
N THR A 93 -34.11 -6.36 -8.40
CA THR A 93 -33.27 -7.05 -7.40
C THR A 93 -34.05 -8.08 -6.59
N GLY A 94 -35.38 -8.01 -6.62
CA GLY A 94 -36.28 -8.77 -5.75
C GLY A 94 -36.52 -8.14 -4.38
N ALA A 95 -35.87 -7.02 -4.07
CA ALA A 95 -36.13 -6.26 -2.85
C ALA A 95 -37.44 -5.46 -2.98
N PRO A 96 -38.22 -5.30 -1.88
CA PRO A 96 -39.40 -4.44 -1.90
C PRO A 96 -38.98 -2.98 -2.13
N VAL A 97 -39.85 -2.24 -2.83
CA VAL A 97 -39.64 -0.80 -3.03
C VAL A 97 -39.75 -0.08 -1.69
N PRO A 98 -38.72 0.67 -1.24
CA PRO A 98 -38.81 1.44 -0.02
C PRO A 98 -39.77 2.62 -0.19
N GLU A 99 -40.25 3.17 0.91
CA GLU A 99 -40.99 4.42 0.88
C GLU A 99 -40.03 5.57 0.55
N LEU A 100 -40.36 6.36 -0.49
CA LEU A 100 -39.47 7.39 -1.03
C LEU A 100 -40.17 8.74 -1.05
N HIS A 101 -39.56 9.75 -0.43
CA HIS A 101 -40.06 11.12 -0.52
C HIS A 101 -40.09 11.59 -1.98
N PRO A 102 -41.15 12.28 -2.47
CA PRO A 102 -41.27 12.68 -3.87
C PRO A 102 -40.08 13.47 -4.41
N ASP A 103 -39.46 14.29 -3.57
CA ASP A 103 -38.33 15.15 -3.97
C ASP A 103 -36.99 14.43 -4.03
N LEU A 104 -36.85 13.24 -3.42
CA LEU A 104 -35.58 12.50 -3.40
C LEU A 104 -35.18 12.10 -4.84
N ARG A 105 -33.95 12.37 -5.23
CA ARG A 105 -33.39 11.96 -6.53
C ARG A 105 -32.08 11.24 -6.43
N LEU A 106 -31.23 11.64 -5.48
CA LEU A 106 -29.87 11.12 -5.39
C LEU A 106 -29.48 10.88 -3.94
N LEU A 107 -28.89 9.71 -3.71
CA LEU A 107 -28.18 9.34 -2.50
C LEU A 107 -26.69 9.23 -2.81
N LEU A 108 -25.88 10.00 -2.07
CA LEU A 108 -24.42 9.94 -2.15
C LEU A 108 -23.82 9.68 -0.78
N SER A 109 -22.78 8.86 -0.73
CA SER A 109 -21.93 8.76 0.44
C SER A 109 -21.00 9.97 0.53
N THR A 110 -20.77 10.49 1.74
CA THR A 110 -19.74 11.51 1.96
C THR A 110 -18.37 10.83 1.86
N SER A 111 -17.53 11.27 0.92
CA SER A 111 -16.20 10.71 0.68
C SER A 111 -15.37 10.65 1.98
N GLY A 112 -15.07 9.45 2.49
CA GLY A 112 -14.20 9.28 3.67
C GLY A 112 -14.40 8.04 4.54
N SER A 113 -15.43 7.23 4.31
CA SER A 113 -15.59 5.96 5.03
C SER A 113 -16.09 4.88 4.09
N THR A 114 -15.20 4.01 3.63
CA THR A 114 -15.57 2.65 3.21
C THR A 114 -16.09 1.93 4.47
N GLY A 115 -17.35 2.20 4.85
CA GLY A 115 -17.98 1.60 6.03
C GLY A 115 -19.07 2.41 6.75
N SER A 116 -19.29 3.70 6.46
CA SER A 116 -20.45 4.40 7.06
C SER A 116 -21.70 4.18 6.22
N PRO A 117 -22.82 3.71 6.82
CA PRO A 117 -24.09 3.58 6.12
C PRO A 117 -24.74 4.95 5.85
N LYS A 118 -24.17 6.08 6.29
CA LYS A 118 -24.80 7.40 6.19
C LYS A 118 -24.73 7.98 4.77
N LEU A 119 -25.89 8.32 4.22
CA LEU A 119 -26.05 8.90 2.87
C LEU A 119 -26.61 10.32 2.94
N VAL A 120 -26.21 11.17 2.01
CA VAL A 120 -26.78 12.50 1.78
C VAL A 120 -27.98 12.37 0.85
N ARG A 121 -29.13 12.90 1.26
CA ARG A 121 -30.39 12.87 0.50
C ARG A 121 -30.51 14.15 -0.32
N LEU A 122 -30.51 14.04 -1.65
CA LEU A 122 -30.49 15.16 -2.58
C LEU A 122 -31.71 15.17 -3.49
N SER A 123 -32.22 16.37 -3.75
CA SER A 123 -33.36 16.61 -4.65
C SER A 123 -32.94 17.01 -6.06
N GLU A 124 -33.89 16.98 -6.99
CA GLU A 124 -33.70 17.50 -8.35
C GLU A 124 -33.35 18.99 -8.35
N ALA A 125 -34.02 19.77 -7.50
CA ALA A 125 -33.75 21.20 -7.33
C ALA A 125 -32.32 21.44 -6.82
N ASN A 126 -31.80 20.56 -5.95
CA ASN A 126 -30.42 20.69 -5.49
C ASN A 126 -29.42 20.52 -6.64
N LEU A 127 -29.62 19.50 -7.48
CA LEU A 127 -28.75 19.19 -8.61
C LEU A 127 -28.80 20.27 -9.68
N THR A 128 -30.01 20.67 -10.09
CA THR A 128 -30.21 21.63 -11.18
C THR A 128 -29.77 23.05 -10.80
N SER A 129 -30.06 23.50 -9.58
CA SER A 129 -29.63 24.83 -9.11
C SER A 129 -28.12 24.95 -9.01
N ASN A 130 -27.42 23.92 -8.52
CA ASN A 130 -25.96 23.95 -8.46
C ASN A 130 -25.32 23.84 -9.84
N ALA A 131 -25.83 22.98 -10.72
CA ALA A 131 -25.36 22.87 -12.09
C ALA A 131 -25.48 24.21 -12.84
N ALA A 132 -26.61 24.91 -12.67
CA ALA A 132 -26.82 26.24 -13.25
C ALA A 132 -25.88 27.29 -12.65
N ALA A 133 -25.67 27.29 -11.33
CA ALA A 133 -24.73 28.19 -10.68
C ALA A 133 -23.29 27.97 -11.18
N ILE A 134 -22.83 26.71 -11.25
CA ILE A 134 -21.52 26.32 -11.79
C ILE A 134 -21.39 26.77 -13.25
N ALA A 135 -22.37 26.48 -14.09
CA ALA A 135 -22.35 26.90 -15.49
C ALA A 135 -22.24 28.42 -15.63
N SER A 136 -22.94 29.17 -14.78
CA SER A 136 -22.92 30.63 -14.79
C SER A 136 -21.56 31.21 -14.40
N TYR A 137 -20.98 30.83 -13.26
CA TYR A 137 -19.74 31.47 -12.79
C TYR A 137 -18.48 30.97 -13.51
N LEU A 138 -18.51 29.76 -14.08
CA LEU A 138 -17.44 29.26 -14.96
C LEU A 138 -17.57 29.79 -16.40
N GLY A 139 -18.69 30.44 -16.73
CA GLY A 139 -18.99 30.91 -18.08
C GLY A 139 -19.03 29.75 -19.08
N LEU A 140 -19.66 28.63 -18.72
CA LEU A 140 -19.76 27.46 -19.60
C LEU A 140 -20.62 27.79 -20.83
N THR A 141 -20.14 27.35 -21.99
CA THR A 141 -20.80 27.53 -23.29
C THR A 141 -20.94 26.18 -24.01
N PRO A 142 -21.76 26.10 -25.06
CA PRO A 142 -21.85 24.87 -25.86
C PRO A 142 -20.55 24.45 -26.56
N ASP A 143 -19.55 25.34 -26.65
CA ASP A 143 -18.23 25.06 -27.23
C ASP A 143 -17.27 24.39 -26.24
N ASP A 144 -17.65 24.27 -24.97
CA ASP A 144 -16.80 23.67 -23.95
C ASP A 144 -16.72 22.14 -24.01
N VAL A 145 -15.55 21.64 -23.62
CA VAL A 145 -15.22 20.22 -23.57
C VAL A 145 -14.54 19.91 -22.24
N ALA A 146 -15.25 19.27 -21.31
CA ALA A 146 -14.68 18.83 -20.05
C ALA A 146 -14.04 17.44 -20.15
N LEU A 147 -12.94 17.22 -19.44
CA LEU A 147 -12.36 15.89 -19.26
C LEU A 147 -12.83 15.25 -17.95
N THR A 148 -13.37 14.03 -18.00
CA THR A 148 -13.78 13.30 -16.78
C THR A 148 -12.60 12.58 -16.13
N THR A 149 -11.86 13.26 -15.25
CA THR A 149 -10.77 12.63 -14.47
C THR A 149 -11.15 12.30 -13.02
N LEU A 150 -12.39 12.63 -12.64
CA LEU A 150 -12.92 12.41 -11.30
C LEU A 150 -14.04 11.35 -11.36
N PRO A 151 -14.08 10.40 -10.42
CA PRO A 151 -15.16 9.40 -10.35
C PRO A 151 -16.55 10.03 -10.30
N LEU A 152 -17.54 9.38 -10.91
CA LEU A 152 -18.92 9.88 -11.00
C LEU A 152 -19.81 9.52 -9.78
N ASP A 153 -19.32 8.71 -8.83
CA ASP A 153 -19.87 8.62 -7.46
C ASP A 153 -19.36 9.74 -6.56
N TYR A 154 -18.31 10.46 -6.97
CA TYR A 154 -17.84 11.62 -6.25
C TYR A 154 -18.64 12.85 -6.68
N CYS A 155 -19.24 13.57 -5.72
CA CYS A 155 -20.12 14.71 -6.00
C CYS A 155 -19.46 15.79 -6.87
N TYR A 156 -18.14 15.95 -6.79
CA TYR A 156 -17.40 16.83 -7.71
C TYR A 156 -17.46 16.30 -9.15
N GLY A 157 -17.04 15.06 -9.41
CA GLY A 157 -17.07 14.49 -10.76
C GLY A 157 -18.47 14.54 -11.36
N LEU A 158 -19.48 14.21 -10.56
CA LEU A 158 -20.88 14.28 -10.98
C LEU A 158 -21.35 15.72 -11.29
N SER A 159 -20.94 16.72 -10.51
CA SER A 159 -21.29 18.12 -10.78
C SER A 159 -20.71 18.65 -12.09
N VAL A 160 -19.55 18.14 -12.54
CA VAL A 160 -18.96 18.46 -13.85
C VAL A 160 -19.85 17.93 -14.96
N LEU A 161 -20.34 16.69 -14.85
CA LEU A 161 -21.30 16.12 -15.79
C LEU A 161 -22.56 16.97 -15.90
N HIS A 162 -23.18 17.34 -14.77
CA HIS A 162 -24.43 18.11 -14.77
C HIS A 162 -24.26 19.52 -15.32
N SER A 163 -23.23 20.26 -14.89
CA SER A 163 -23.04 21.66 -15.31
C SER A 163 -22.72 21.78 -16.81
N HIS A 164 -21.91 20.88 -17.36
CA HIS A 164 -21.53 20.91 -18.77
C HIS A 164 -22.71 20.50 -19.67
N LEU A 165 -23.44 19.43 -19.33
CA LEU A 165 -24.62 19.04 -20.11
C LEU A 165 -25.72 20.11 -20.04
N ALA A 166 -25.93 20.75 -18.88
CA ALA A 166 -26.89 21.84 -18.72
C ALA A 166 -26.53 23.08 -19.57
N ALA A 167 -25.25 23.36 -19.77
CA ALA A 167 -24.76 24.43 -20.64
C ALA A 167 -24.77 24.07 -22.14
N GLY A 168 -25.12 22.83 -22.51
CA GLY A 168 -25.02 22.34 -23.88
C GLY A 168 -23.60 22.01 -24.33
N ALA A 169 -22.65 21.96 -23.38
CA ALA A 169 -21.25 21.59 -23.60
C ALA A 169 -21.11 20.06 -23.78
N SER A 170 -19.86 19.61 -23.95
CA SER A 170 -19.54 18.19 -24.12
C SER A 170 -18.56 17.67 -23.07
N LEU A 171 -18.52 16.35 -22.88
CA LEU A 171 -17.57 15.67 -22.00
C LEU A 171 -16.78 14.60 -22.74
N VAL A 172 -15.48 14.52 -22.47
CA VAL A 172 -14.63 13.38 -22.83
C VAL A 172 -14.68 12.40 -21.68
N LEU A 173 -15.29 11.24 -21.91
CA LEU A 173 -15.36 10.15 -20.94
C LEU A 173 -14.09 9.31 -21.03
N ASP A 174 -13.32 9.35 -19.94
CA ASP A 174 -12.06 8.63 -19.78
C ASP A 174 -11.92 8.11 -18.35
N ASP A 175 -11.21 7.00 -18.17
CA ASP A 175 -10.95 6.38 -16.87
C ASP A 175 -9.44 6.24 -16.57
N ARG A 176 -8.56 6.70 -17.47
CA ARG A 176 -7.12 6.65 -17.27
C ARG A 176 -6.67 7.65 -16.21
N SER A 177 -5.57 7.31 -15.54
CA SER A 177 -4.90 8.21 -14.60
C SER A 177 -4.38 9.46 -15.31
N VAL A 178 -4.35 10.59 -14.61
CA VAL A 178 -3.68 11.82 -15.08
C VAL A 178 -2.18 11.66 -15.35
N THR A 179 -1.57 10.58 -14.88
CA THR A 179 -0.17 10.23 -15.19
C THR A 179 -0.01 9.39 -16.47
N ASP A 180 -1.12 8.95 -17.08
CA ASP A 180 -1.11 8.20 -18.33
C ASP A 180 -1.00 9.17 -19.51
N PRO A 181 0.04 9.07 -20.36
CA PRO A 181 0.17 9.92 -21.54
C PRO A 181 -1.01 9.82 -22.51
N GLY A 182 -1.69 8.66 -22.57
CA GLY A 182 -2.83 8.42 -23.44
C GLY A 182 -4.03 9.32 -23.13
N LEU A 183 -4.27 9.63 -21.85
CA LEU A 183 -5.32 10.57 -21.44
C LEU A 183 -5.14 11.93 -22.13
N TRP A 184 -3.90 12.43 -22.12
CA TRP A 184 -3.59 13.74 -22.67
C TRP A 184 -3.54 13.77 -24.19
N VAL A 185 -3.26 12.62 -24.83
CA VAL A 185 -3.43 12.46 -26.28
C VAL A 185 -4.91 12.64 -26.66
N ASP A 186 -5.81 11.97 -25.95
CA ASP A 186 -7.24 12.03 -26.25
C ASP A 186 -7.83 13.39 -25.86
N ALA A 187 -7.37 14.00 -24.76
CA ALA A 187 -7.73 15.36 -24.37
C ALA A 187 -7.36 16.38 -25.46
N ARG A 188 -6.16 16.28 -26.06
CA ARG A 188 -5.77 17.12 -27.21
C ARG A 188 -6.62 16.85 -28.43
N HIS A 189 -6.82 15.57 -28.77
CA HIS A 189 -7.59 15.16 -29.94
C HIS A 189 -9.03 15.70 -29.89
N HIS A 190 -9.64 15.70 -28.70
CA HIS A 190 -11.00 16.18 -28.50
C HIS A 190 -11.11 17.68 -28.18
N GLY A 191 -9.99 18.39 -28.06
CA GLY A 191 -9.96 19.83 -27.79
C GLY A 191 -10.52 20.19 -26.41
N VAL A 192 -10.06 19.51 -25.36
CA VAL A 192 -10.47 19.76 -23.97
C VAL A 192 -10.25 21.22 -23.58
N THR A 193 -11.33 21.89 -23.13
CA THR A 193 -11.31 23.30 -22.69
C THR A 193 -11.33 23.45 -21.17
N SER A 194 -11.82 22.43 -20.45
CA SER A 194 -11.94 22.46 -18.99
C SER A 194 -11.38 21.20 -18.33
N PHE A 195 -10.56 21.38 -17.30
CA PHE A 195 -9.99 20.31 -16.51
C PHE A 195 -10.32 20.47 -15.02
N ALA A 196 -10.95 19.46 -14.42
CA ALA A 196 -11.28 19.44 -13.00
C ALA A 196 -10.29 18.55 -12.24
N GLY A 197 -9.71 19.07 -11.15
CA GLY A 197 -8.76 18.34 -10.32
C GLY A 197 -8.96 18.54 -8.81
N VAL A 198 -8.42 17.61 -8.03
CA VAL A 198 -8.24 17.76 -6.57
C VAL A 198 -6.75 18.04 -6.27
N PRO A 199 -6.35 18.50 -5.06
CA PRO A 199 -4.95 18.83 -4.77
C PRO A 199 -3.95 17.75 -5.21
N HIS A 200 -4.25 16.47 -4.90
CA HIS A 200 -3.43 15.33 -5.31
C HIS A 200 -3.26 15.19 -6.83
N THR A 201 -4.28 15.53 -7.63
CA THR A 201 -4.22 15.54 -9.09
C THR A 201 -3.11 16.49 -9.58
N PHE A 202 -3.02 17.67 -8.98
CA PHE A 202 -2.01 18.67 -9.33
C PHE A 202 -0.61 18.27 -8.84
N ASP A 203 -0.50 17.52 -7.73
CA ASP A 203 0.78 16.98 -7.25
C ASP A 203 1.34 15.89 -8.19
N LEU A 204 0.46 15.01 -8.66
CA LEU A 204 0.79 14.00 -9.67
C LEU A 204 1.28 14.66 -10.97
N LEU A 205 0.56 15.68 -11.46
CA LEU A 205 0.96 16.42 -12.66
C LEU A 205 2.26 17.22 -12.45
N GLY A 206 2.47 17.77 -11.26
CA GLY A 206 3.74 18.42 -10.92
C GLY A 206 4.95 17.49 -10.98
N SER A 207 4.75 16.20 -10.66
CA SER A 207 5.81 15.18 -10.68
C SER A 207 6.00 14.54 -12.07
N ALA A 208 4.91 14.37 -12.82
CA ALA A 208 4.91 13.73 -14.14
C ALA A 208 5.16 14.70 -15.32
N GLY A 209 4.99 16.00 -15.08
CA GLY A 209 4.99 17.05 -16.10
C GLY A 209 3.57 17.52 -16.43
N TRP A 210 3.38 18.83 -16.52
CA TRP A 210 2.10 19.41 -16.94
C TRP A 210 1.89 19.16 -18.45
N PRO A 211 0.69 18.73 -18.88
CA PRO A 211 0.41 18.45 -20.27
C PRO A 211 0.21 19.74 -21.07
N GLU A 212 0.73 19.77 -22.30
CA GLU A 212 0.38 20.83 -23.24
C GLU A 212 -1.02 20.60 -23.80
N LEU A 213 -1.94 21.53 -23.49
CA LEU A 213 -3.32 21.57 -23.96
C LEU A 213 -3.65 22.98 -24.51
N PRO A 214 -3.43 23.24 -25.80
CA PRO A 214 -3.60 24.59 -26.38
C PRO A 214 -5.03 25.14 -26.33
N THR A 215 -6.03 24.27 -26.18
CA THR A 215 -7.46 24.60 -26.11
C THR A 215 -7.97 24.75 -24.68
N LEU A 216 -7.15 24.44 -23.68
CA LEU A 216 -7.49 24.58 -22.27
C LEU A 216 -7.72 26.05 -21.97
N ARG A 217 -8.90 26.39 -21.44
CA ARG A 217 -9.22 27.75 -20.97
C ARG A 217 -9.35 27.81 -19.45
N GLN A 218 -9.64 26.68 -18.80
CA GLN A 218 -10.00 26.68 -17.40
C GLN A 218 -9.58 25.40 -16.69
N VAL A 219 -8.99 25.58 -15.52
CA VAL A 219 -8.64 24.54 -14.57
C VAL A 219 -9.40 24.81 -13.29
N THR A 220 -10.11 23.82 -12.79
CA THR A 220 -10.90 23.97 -11.58
C THR A 220 -10.36 23.08 -10.47
N GLN A 221 -10.24 23.64 -9.25
CA GLN A 221 -9.80 22.89 -8.09
C GLN A 221 -10.84 22.88 -6.99
N ALA A 222 -11.11 21.69 -6.43
CA ALA A 222 -11.86 21.56 -5.18
C ALA A 222 -11.50 20.25 -4.45
N GLY A 223 -12.34 19.84 -3.51
CA GLY A 223 -12.22 18.54 -2.83
C GLY A 223 -11.14 18.46 -1.75
N GLY A 224 -10.45 19.57 -1.49
CA GLY A 224 -9.43 19.67 -0.47
C GLY A 224 -8.84 21.07 -0.43
N ARG A 225 -8.17 21.41 0.68
CA ARG A 225 -7.41 22.66 0.76
C ARG A 225 -6.14 22.50 -0.07
N MET A 226 -5.89 23.46 -0.96
CA MET A 226 -4.58 23.63 -1.59
C MET A 226 -3.80 24.70 -0.81
N ALA A 227 -2.49 24.51 -0.65
CA ALA A 227 -1.65 25.52 -0.02
C ALA A 227 -1.68 26.83 -0.83
N PRO A 228 -1.73 28.02 -0.19
CA PRO A 228 -1.79 29.29 -0.91
C PRO A 228 -0.66 29.48 -1.92
N GLU A 229 0.54 29.02 -1.59
CA GLU A 229 1.71 29.08 -2.48
C GLU A 229 1.47 28.24 -3.74
N ARG A 230 0.83 27.07 -3.61
CA ARG A 230 0.52 26.19 -4.74
C ARG A 230 -0.59 26.77 -5.62
N VAL A 231 -1.62 27.38 -5.03
CA VAL A 231 -2.66 28.13 -5.77
C VAL A 231 -2.02 29.25 -6.58
N ARG A 232 -1.14 30.04 -5.97
CA ARG A 232 -0.43 31.15 -6.64
C ARG A 232 0.42 30.63 -7.80
N THR A 233 1.20 29.57 -7.58
CA THR A 233 2.05 28.98 -8.63
C THR A 233 1.21 28.48 -9.80
N LEU A 234 0.12 27.76 -9.54
CA LEU A 234 -0.72 27.19 -10.59
C LEU A 234 -1.50 28.30 -11.34
N ALA A 235 -1.97 29.33 -10.64
CA ALA A 235 -2.59 30.49 -11.27
C ALA A 235 -1.59 31.28 -12.14
N ALA A 236 -0.34 31.43 -11.70
CA ALA A 236 0.71 32.09 -12.49
C ALA A 236 1.08 31.28 -13.74
N GLN A 237 1.15 29.95 -13.60
CA GLN A 237 1.33 29.05 -14.73
C GLN A 237 0.17 29.17 -15.72
N GLY A 238 -1.07 29.16 -15.23
CA GLY A 238 -2.25 29.32 -16.08
C GLY A 238 -2.27 30.64 -16.83
N ALA A 239 -1.95 31.75 -16.16
CA ALA A 239 -1.84 33.05 -16.81
C ALA A 239 -0.76 33.08 -17.92
N ALA A 240 0.34 32.34 -17.75
CA ALA A 240 1.39 32.22 -18.75
C ALA A 240 0.98 31.32 -19.94
N GLU A 241 0.16 30.30 -19.69
CA GLU A 241 -0.29 29.32 -20.68
C GLU A 241 -1.66 29.66 -21.32
N GLY A 242 -2.35 30.70 -20.83
CA GLY A 242 -3.62 31.18 -21.37
C GLY A 242 -4.89 30.55 -20.79
N TRP A 243 -4.83 30.00 -19.56
CA TRP A 243 -5.98 29.42 -18.88
C TRP A 243 -6.15 29.90 -17.42
N ASP A 244 -7.39 29.89 -16.95
CA ASP A 244 -7.76 30.37 -15.62
C ASP A 244 -7.80 29.27 -14.57
N LEU A 245 -7.25 29.52 -13.37
CA LEU A 245 -7.45 28.67 -12.21
C LEU A 245 -8.65 29.15 -11.39
N VAL A 246 -9.66 28.29 -11.22
CA VAL A 246 -10.80 28.55 -10.32
C VAL A 246 -10.73 27.63 -9.11
N VAL A 247 -10.38 28.20 -7.96
CA VAL A 247 -10.44 27.50 -6.66
C VAL A 247 -11.89 27.51 -6.19
N MET A 248 -12.39 26.36 -5.74
CA MET A 248 -13.77 26.20 -5.33
C MET A 248 -13.86 25.43 -4.01
N TYR A 249 -14.93 25.71 -3.27
CA TYR A 249 -15.24 25.06 -2.00
C TYR A 249 -16.68 24.56 -2.00
N GLY A 250 -16.88 23.42 -1.36
CA GLY A 250 -18.19 22.79 -1.25
C GLY A 250 -18.11 21.44 -0.55
N GLN A 251 -19.28 20.90 -0.24
CA GLN A 251 -19.49 19.65 0.47
C GLN A 251 -20.61 18.86 -0.24
N THR A 252 -20.70 17.55 -0.01
CA THR A 252 -21.74 16.70 -0.62
C THR A 252 -23.14 17.17 -0.22
N GLU A 253 -23.26 17.65 1.01
CA GLU A 253 -24.42 18.23 1.69
C GLU A 253 -24.94 19.51 1.02
N ALA A 254 -24.17 20.12 0.12
CA ALA A 254 -24.56 21.28 -0.69
C ALA A 254 -24.31 21.05 -2.20
N THR A 255 -24.27 19.79 -2.64
CA THR A 255 -24.48 19.36 -4.03
C THR A 255 -23.86 20.21 -5.14
N ALA A 256 -22.57 20.50 -5.29
CA ALA A 256 -21.35 20.11 -4.60
C ALA A 256 -20.45 21.35 -4.35
N ARG A 257 -20.98 22.55 -4.59
CA ARG A 257 -20.27 23.84 -4.58
C ARG A 257 -21.05 24.85 -3.76
N MET A 258 -20.33 25.55 -2.89
CA MET A 258 -20.86 26.64 -2.07
C MET A 258 -20.11 27.94 -2.33
N ALA A 259 -18.82 27.87 -2.67
CA ALA A 259 -18.00 29.03 -3.00
C ALA A 259 -17.09 28.80 -4.22
N TYR A 260 -16.69 29.90 -4.84
CA TYR A 260 -15.60 29.95 -5.80
C TYR A 260 -14.78 31.23 -5.63
N LEU A 261 -13.48 31.13 -5.87
CA LEU A 261 -12.58 32.28 -5.98
C LEU A 261 -12.54 32.72 -7.45
N PRO A 262 -12.96 33.96 -7.76
CA PRO A 262 -12.77 34.54 -9.09
C PRO A 262 -11.31 34.37 -9.54
N PRO A 263 -11.06 33.93 -10.79
CA PRO A 263 -9.70 33.57 -11.23
C PRO A 263 -8.68 34.70 -11.11
N ASP A 264 -9.10 35.95 -11.31
CA ASP A 264 -8.28 37.15 -11.18
C ASP A 264 -7.78 37.37 -9.73
N LEU A 265 -8.48 36.82 -8.74
CA LEU A 265 -8.11 36.88 -7.33
C LEU A 265 -7.23 35.71 -6.88
N ALA A 266 -7.03 34.66 -7.69
CA ALA A 266 -6.24 33.49 -7.31
C ALA A 266 -4.77 33.84 -7.02
N LEU A 267 -4.21 34.84 -7.72
CA LEU A 267 -2.85 35.31 -7.47
C LEU A 267 -2.75 36.18 -6.22
N THR A 268 -3.76 37.00 -5.91
CA THR A 268 -3.67 37.99 -4.83
C THR A 268 -4.22 37.47 -3.50
N HIS A 269 -5.21 36.58 -3.54
CA HIS A 269 -5.91 36.01 -2.37
C HIS A 269 -5.89 34.47 -2.36
N PRO A 270 -4.72 33.82 -2.50
CA PRO A 270 -4.66 32.36 -2.66
C PRO A 270 -5.08 31.55 -1.42
N ALA A 271 -5.29 32.20 -0.27
CA ALA A 271 -5.79 31.56 0.94
C ALA A 271 -7.33 31.51 1.02
N ALA A 272 -8.02 32.28 0.18
CA ALA A 272 -9.48 32.36 0.16
C ALA A 272 -10.08 31.22 -0.66
N VAL A 273 -11.26 30.78 -0.24
CA VAL A 273 -12.16 29.95 -1.07
C VAL A 273 -13.11 30.80 -1.89
N GLY A 274 -13.08 32.13 -1.69
CA GLY A 274 -13.75 33.12 -2.51
C GLY A 274 -15.11 33.52 -1.98
N ILE A 275 -16.07 33.70 -2.89
CA ILE A 275 -17.42 34.19 -2.61
C ILE A 275 -18.45 33.07 -2.75
N ALA A 276 -19.63 33.26 -2.17
CA ALA A 276 -20.74 32.33 -2.36
C ALA A 276 -21.09 32.19 -3.85
N ILE A 277 -21.45 30.97 -4.27
CA ILE A 277 -21.98 30.75 -5.62
C ILE A 277 -23.29 31.54 -5.84
N PRO A 278 -23.68 31.83 -7.10
CA PRO A 278 -24.97 32.46 -7.38
C PRO A 278 -26.14 31.71 -6.71
N GLY A 279 -26.99 32.45 -6.00
CA GLY A 279 -28.12 31.91 -5.24
C GLY A 279 -27.75 31.34 -3.85
N GLY A 280 -26.48 31.34 -3.48
CA GLY A 280 -25.99 30.97 -2.15
C GLY A 280 -25.60 32.19 -1.30
N THR A 281 -25.58 32.01 0.01
CA THR A 281 -25.12 33.01 0.98
C THR A 281 -24.30 32.36 2.08
N PHE A 282 -23.34 33.10 2.63
CA PHE A 282 -22.55 32.69 3.79
C PHE A 282 -22.84 33.60 4.97
N ARG A 283 -22.81 33.00 6.16
CA ARG A 283 -22.86 33.69 7.44
C ARG A 283 -21.87 33.04 8.39
N LEU A 284 -21.26 33.84 9.25
CA LEU A 284 -20.41 33.32 10.33
C LEU A 284 -21.20 33.29 11.64
N ASP A 285 -21.41 32.09 12.19
CA ASP A 285 -21.92 31.89 13.53
C ASP A 285 -20.79 32.09 14.55
N PRO A 286 -20.96 32.91 15.59
CA PRO A 286 -19.99 33.01 16.67
C PRO A 286 -19.72 31.65 17.31
N VAL A 287 -18.44 31.31 17.48
CA VAL A 287 -17.99 30.10 18.17
C VAL A 287 -17.19 30.50 19.40
N VAL A 288 -17.55 29.94 20.55
CA VAL A 288 -16.80 30.13 21.80
C VAL A 288 -15.36 29.69 21.55
N ASP A 289 -14.41 30.54 21.93
CA ASP A 289 -12.97 30.32 21.76
C ASP A 289 -12.37 30.46 20.36
N ALA A 290 -13.13 30.88 19.36
CA ALA A 290 -12.58 31.31 18.08
C ALA A 290 -11.85 32.66 18.19
N GLY A 291 -10.81 32.87 17.36
CA GLY A 291 -10.10 34.15 17.28
C GLY A 291 -11.01 35.30 16.82
N PRO A 292 -10.63 36.57 17.04
CA PRO A 292 -11.44 37.72 16.60
C PRO A 292 -11.77 37.63 15.10
N GLY A 293 -13.05 37.76 14.74
CA GLY A 293 -13.53 37.69 13.36
C GLY A 293 -13.61 36.27 12.76
N VAL A 294 -13.38 35.22 13.56
CA VAL A 294 -13.54 33.82 13.15
C VAL A 294 -14.86 33.27 13.71
N GLY A 295 -15.63 32.57 12.88
CA GLY A 295 -16.85 31.88 13.26
C GLY A 295 -17.05 30.58 12.48
N GLU A 296 -18.07 29.80 12.85
CA GLU A 296 -18.51 28.65 12.05
C GLU A 296 -19.18 29.15 10.78
N LEU A 297 -18.72 28.65 9.63
CA LEU A 297 -19.31 28.97 8.35
C LEU A 297 -20.66 28.23 8.21
N VAL A 298 -21.72 29.00 8.08
CA VAL A 298 -23.06 28.52 7.77
C VAL A 298 -23.39 28.93 6.34
N TYR A 299 -23.90 27.98 5.56
CA TYR A 299 -24.24 28.17 4.16
C TYR A 299 -25.74 27.99 3.94
N SER A 300 -26.35 28.88 3.16
CA SER A 300 -27.76 28.80 2.78
C SER A 300 -27.87 28.95 1.26
N GLY A 301 -28.61 28.05 0.62
CA GLY A 301 -28.79 28.04 -0.83
C GLY A 301 -29.70 26.89 -1.31
N PRO A 302 -30.22 26.96 -2.54
CA PRO A 302 -31.16 25.96 -3.08
C PRO A 302 -30.53 24.57 -3.31
N ASN A 303 -29.21 24.48 -3.22
CA ASN A 303 -28.40 23.27 -3.36
C ASN A 303 -28.14 22.52 -2.05
N VAL A 304 -28.61 23.04 -0.91
CA VAL A 304 -28.53 22.37 0.40
C VAL A 304 -29.40 21.11 0.39
N MET A 305 -28.84 20.00 0.88
CA MET A 305 -29.46 18.68 0.92
C MET A 305 -30.81 18.67 1.63
N LEU A 306 -31.63 17.65 1.35
CA LEU A 306 -32.83 17.37 2.14
C LEU A 306 -32.47 16.98 3.57
N GLY A 307 -31.43 16.19 3.75
CA GLY A 307 -30.99 15.69 5.04
C GLY A 307 -30.10 14.47 4.88
N TYR A 308 -29.86 13.75 5.96
CA TYR A 308 -29.12 12.50 5.92
C TYR A 308 -30.06 11.30 5.96
N ALA A 309 -29.63 10.19 5.37
CA ALA A 309 -30.19 8.87 5.60
C ALA A 309 -29.18 8.05 6.40
N THR A 310 -29.64 7.40 7.45
CA THR A 310 -28.89 6.40 8.23
C THR A 310 -29.57 5.03 8.20
N SER A 311 -30.83 4.99 7.73
CA SER A 311 -31.63 3.79 7.54
C SER A 311 -32.57 3.96 6.32
N PRO A 312 -33.17 2.87 5.80
CA PRO A 312 -34.17 2.95 4.74
C PRO A 312 -35.39 3.83 5.07
N ALA A 313 -35.76 3.93 6.36
CA ALA A 313 -36.90 4.73 6.78
C ALA A 313 -36.70 6.23 6.53
N ASP A 314 -35.45 6.70 6.53
CA ASP A 314 -35.11 8.11 6.32
C ASP A 314 -35.33 8.56 4.86
N LEU A 315 -35.51 7.61 3.93
CA LEU A 315 -35.75 7.89 2.51
C LEU A 315 -37.12 8.54 2.25
N ALA A 316 -38.08 8.35 3.15
CA ALA A 316 -39.42 8.92 3.08
C ALA A 316 -39.48 10.38 3.59
N LEU A 317 -38.44 10.85 4.29
CA LEU A 317 -38.43 12.17 4.92
C LEU A 317 -38.30 13.30 3.89
N GLY A 318 -38.92 14.45 4.17
CA GLY A 318 -38.75 15.67 3.39
C GLY A 318 -37.42 16.39 3.69
N ALA A 319 -37.39 17.69 3.36
CA ALA A 319 -36.28 18.56 3.72
C ALA A 319 -36.29 18.86 5.23
N GLU A 320 -35.18 18.53 5.88
CA GLU A 320 -34.91 18.75 7.30
C GLU A 320 -33.85 19.84 7.51
N VAL A 321 -33.06 20.15 6.48
CA VAL A 321 -31.94 21.09 6.54
C VAL A 321 -32.22 22.29 5.64
N VAL A 322 -32.39 23.45 6.27
CA VAL A 322 -32.60 24.74 5.56
C VAL A 322 -31.27 25.46 5.35
N GLU A 323 -30.42 25.47 6.39
CA GLU A 323 -29.07 26.01 6.33
C GLU A 323 -28.06 24.92 6.71
N LEU A 324 -26.99 24.83 5.94
CA LEU A 324 -25.90 23.89 6.19
C LEU A 324 -24.89 24.53 7.15
N ARG A 325 -24.86 24.07 8.40
CA ARG A 325 -23.71 24.29 9.28
C ARG A 325 -22.56 23.43 8.78
N THR A 326 -21.58 24.05 8.12
CA THR A 326 -20.52 23.32 7.40
C THR A 326 -19.54 22.60 8.34
N GLY A 327 -19.52 22.99 9.61
CA GLY A 327 -18.50 22.58 10.58
C GLY A 327 -17.10 23.12 10.28
N ASP A 328 -16.93 23.99 9.27
CA ASP A 328 -15.69 24.68 8.96
C ASP A 328 -15.64 26.04 9.71
N LEU A 329 -14.49 26.40 10.27
CA LEU A 329 -14.26 27.74 10.83
C LEU A 329 -13.70 28.62 9.73
N ALA A 330 -14.28 29.81 9.58
CA ALA A 330 -13.89 30.76 8.56
C ALA A 330 -13.80 32.18 9.12
N ARG A 331 -13.11 33.03 8.37
CA ARG A 331 -13.13 34.48 8.55
C ARG A 331 -13.45 35.14 7.22
N LEU A 332 -13.99 36.35 7.30
CA LEU A 332 -14.20 37.21 6.13
C LEU A 332 -13.00 38.15 6.00
N THR A 333 -12.42 38.22 4.81
CA THR A 333 -11.38 39.19 4.46
C THR A 333 -11.92 40.16 3.42
N GLY A 334 -11.77 41.46 3.69
CA GLY A 334 -12.28 42.50 2.80
C GLY A 334 -11.40 42.68 1.57
N HIS A 335 -11.99 42.62 0.38
CA HIS A 335 -11.36 43.00 -0.88
C HIS A 335 -12.26 43.93 -1.69
N GLY A 336 -12.01 45.24 -1.59
CA GLY A 336 -12.86 46.26 -2.22
C GLY A 336 -14.27 46.25 -1.62
N ALA A 337 -15.29 46.03 -2.46
CA ALA A 337 -16.70 45.95 -2.05
C ALA A 337 -17.17 44.51 -1.73
N VAL A 338 -16.27 43.52 -1.79
CA VAL A 338 -16.61 42.10 -1.67
C VAL A 338 -15.87 41.48 -0.49
N GLU A 339 -16.58 40.66 0.29
CA GLU A 339 -15.99 39.87 1.36
C GLU A 339 -15.62 38.48 0.84
N LEU A 340 -14.34 38.11 1.00
CA LEU A 340 -13.83 36.79 0.65
C LEU A 340 -13.84 35.89 1.88
N VAL A 341 -14.27 34.65 1.68
CA VAL A 341 -14.26 33.63 2.74
C VAL A 341 -12.89 32.95 2.74
N GLU A 342 -12.24 32.94 3.91
CA GLU A 342 -11.04 32.15 4.18
C GLU A 342 -11.36 31.06 5.20
N ILE A 343 -11.13 29.80 4.83
CA ILE A 343 -11.27 28.68 5.76
C ILE A 343 -10.01 28.59 6.63
N VAL A 344 -10.17 28.80 7.93
CA VAL A 344 -9.08 28.85 8.92
C VAL A 344 -9.03 27.63 9.84
N GLY A 345 -10.08 26.81 9.87
CA GLY A 345 -10.15 25.62 10.72
C GLY A 345 -11.47 24.86 10.59
N ARG A 346 -11.81 24.06 11.62
CA ARG A 346 -13.09 23.32 11.76
C ARG A 346 -13.60 23.38 13.20
N ARG A 347 -14.94 23.40 13.37
CA ARG A 347 -15.62 23.53 14.67
C ARG A 347 -15.50 22.25 15.48
N SER A 348 -15.84 21.10 14.90
CA SER A 348 -15.33 19.84 15.44
C SER A 348 -13.89 19.70 14.98
N ARG A 349 -12.99 19.49 15.93
CA ARG A 349 -11.59 19.32 15.60
C ARG A 349 -11.47 18.00 14.86
N PHE A 350 -11.28 18.02 13.55
CA PHE A 350 -11.11 16.80 12.78
C PHE A 350 -9.62 16.52 12.58
N ALA A 351 -9.19 15.30 12.88
CA ALA A 351 -7.92 14.78 12.39
C ALA A 351 -8.14 14.09 11.04
N LYS A 352 -7.27 14.34 10.06
CA LYS A 352 -7.27 13.62 8.77
C LYS A 352 -6.14 12.60 8.74
N LEU A 353 -6.43 11.41 9.24
CA LEU A 353 -5.44 10.35 9.40
C LEU A 353 -5.76 9.22 8.43
N PHE A 354 -4.80 8.79 7.62
CA PHE A 354 -4.98 7.71 6.62
C PHE A 354 -6.14 7.96 5.64
N GLY A 355 -6.45 9.23 5.34
CA GLY A 355 -7.61 9.60 4.50
C GLY A 355 -8.95 9.47 5.21
N GLN A 356 -8.98 9.05 6.48
CA GLN A 356 -10.16 9.02 7.34
C GLN A 356 -10.33 10.36 8.04
N ARG A 357 -11.57 10.87 8.09
CA ARG A 357 -11.93 12.08 8.83
C ARG A 357 -12.40 11.69 10.22
N ILE A 358 -11.61 11.99 11.24
CA ILE A 358 -11.85 11.60 12.64
C ILE A 358 -12.26 12.81 13.44
N ASP A 359 -13.43 12.75 14.09
CA ASP A 359 -13.92 13.82 14.96
C ASP A 359 -13.30 13.69 16.36
N LEU A 360 -12.37 14.58 16.70
CA LEU A 360 -11.62 14.54 17.96
C LEU A 360 -12.50 14.88 19.17
N ASP A 361 -13.55 15.69 18.98
CA ASP A 361 -14.47 16.04 20.07
C ASP A 361 -15.41 14.87 20.38
N ARG A 362 -15.80 14.09 19.36
CA ARG A 362 -16.48 12.80 19.56
C ARG A 362 -15.61 11.81 20.33
N VAL A 363 -14.35 11.64 19.93
CA VAL A 363 -13.41 10.73 20.61
C VAL A 363 -13.25 11.11 22.08
N GLN A 364 -13.09 12.41 22.37
CA GLN A 364 -13.02 12.89 23.75
C GLN A 364 -14.31 12.65 24.54
N THR A 365 -15.46 12.90 23.93
CA THR A 365 -16.76 12.67 24.59
C THR A 365 -16.94 11.20 24.93
N LEU A 366 -16.57 10.29 24.03
CA LEU A 366 -16.61 8.85 24.28
C LEU A 366 -15.68 8.44 25.44
N LEU A 367 -14.46 8.96 25.47
CA LEU A 367 -13.50 8.65 26.53
C LEU A 367 -13.93 9.24 27.88
N ALA A 368 -14.54 10.43 27.88
CA ALA A 368 -15.13 11.04 29.06
C ALA A 368 -16.30 10.21 29.64
N LEU A 369 -17.14 9.62 28.79
CA LEU A 369 -18.18 8.68 29.23
C LEU A 369 -17.59 7.39 29.83
N GLY A 370 -16.38 7.00 29.41
CA GLY A 370 -15.59 5.93 30.01
C GLY A 370 -14.88 6.32 31.32
N GLY A 371 -15.05 7.55 31.80
CA GLY A 371 -14.42 8.05 33.02
C GLY A 371 -13.01 8.62 32.84
N TYR A 372 -12.55 8.83 31.61
CA TYR A 372 -11.22 9.37 31.31
C TYR A 372 -11.30 10.87 30.96
N ASP A 373 -10.60 11.71 31.72
CA ASP A 373 -10.41 13.13 31.36
C ASP A 373 -9.25 13.22 30.35
N VAL A 374 -9.52 13.55 29.09
CA VAL A 374 -8.51 13.49 28.02
C VAL A 374 -8.67 14.63 27.01
N VAL A 375 -7.57 14.99 26.35
CA VAL A 375 -7.56 15.96 25.26
C VAL A 375 -6.96 15.35 23.99
N CYS A 376 -7.68 15.46 22.87
CA CYS A 376 -7.27 14.90 21.59
C CYS A 376 -6.77 15.98 20.61
N ALA A 377 -5.73 15.67 19.85
CA ALA A 377 -5.19 16.49 18.77
C ALA A 377 -4.62 15.61 17.64
N GLU A 378 -4.66 16.10 16.40
CA GLU A 378 -3.84 15.53 15.34
C GLU A 378 -2.37 15.82 15.66
N ALA A 379 -1.51 14.81 15.62
CA ALA A 379 -0.07 15.01 15.74
C ALA A 379 0.44 15.91 14.60
N GLY A 380 1.50 16.67 14.84
CA GLY A 380 2.10 17.52 13.81
C GLY A 380 2.62 16.77 12.56
N ASP A 381 2.62 15.44 12.58
CA ASP A 381 3.05 14.58 11.47
C ASP A 381 1.92 14.16 10.50
N GLY A 382 0.67 14.52 10.80
CA GLY A 382 -0.50 14.17 9.98
C GLY A 382 -0.79 12.66 9.87
N ALA A 383 -0.15 11.84 10.70
CA ALA A 383 -0.25 10.37 10.67
C ALA A 383 -0.72 9.77 12.00
N HIS A 384 -0.65 10.52 13.10
CA HIS A 384 -1.09 10.05 14.42
C HIS A 384 -2.15 10.93 15.08
N LEU A 385 -2.98 10.28 15.89
CA LEU A 385 -3.90 10.88 16.84
C LEU A 385 -3.24 10.90 18.21
N VAL A 386 -3.01 12.09 18.78
CA VAL A 386 -2.52 12.25 20.16
C VAL A 386 -3.70 12.35 21.11
N VAL A 387 -3.69 11.54 22.16
CA VAL A 387 -4.62 11.56 23.29
C VAL A 387 -3.82 11.87 24.54
N ALA A 388 -3.86 13.12 25.01
CA ALA A 388 -3.20 13.54 26.23
C ALA A 388 -4.05 13.19 27.45
N VAL A 389 -3.45 12.51 28.43
CA VAL A 389 -4.10 12.07 29.67
C VAL A 389 -3.40 12.75 30.85
N PRO A 390 -4.09 13.58 31.66
CA PRO A 390 -3.49 14.23 32.82
C PRO A 390 -3.14 13.22 33.92
N GLY A 391 -2.05 13.49 34.63
CA GLY A 391 -1.50 12.64 35.69
C GLY A 391 -0.64 11.48 35.19
N ASN A 392 -0.45 10.48 36.06
CA ASN A 392 0.38 9.30 35.79
C ASN A 392 -0.47 8.00 35.89
N PRO A 393 -1.40 7.77 34.95
CA PRO A 393 -2.25 6.58 34.94
C PRO A 393 -1.45 5.30 34.71
N ASP A 394 -1.99 4.16 35.19
CA ASP A 394 -1.40 2.83 35.00
C ASP A 394 -1.23 2.51 33.50
N PRO A 395 -0.10 1.91 33.07
CA PRO A 395 0.08 1.42 31.70
C PRO A 395 -1.09 0.59 31.12
N LEU A 396 -1.83 -0.14 31.96
CA LEU A 396 -3.02 -0.88 31.54
C LEU A 396 -4.14 0.07 31.08
N VAL A 397 -4.38 1.15 31.83
CA VAL A 397 -5.38 2.19 31.52
C VAL A 397 -5.00 2.95 30.25
N LEU A 398 -3.71 3.25 30.05
CA LEU A 398 -3.22 3.84 28.80
C LEU A 398 -3.49 2.92 27.59
N GLY A 399 -3.34 1.61 27.78
CA GLY A 399 -3.67 0.60 26.78
C GLY A 399 -5.17 0.53 26.47
N GLU A 400 -6.04 0.62 27.48
CA GLU A 400 -7.50 0.67 27.33
C GLU A 400 -7.95 1.91 26.57
N ILE A 401 -7.44 3.10 26.92
CA ILE A 401 -7.73 4.35 26.21
C ILE A 401 -7.29 4.24 24.74
N ALA A 402 -6.12 3.68 24.47
CA ALA A 402 -5.61 3.48 23.11
C ALA A 402 -6.51 2.53 22.31
N ALA A 403 -6.93 1.41 22.92
CA ALA A 403 -7.80 0.42 22.29
C ALA A 403 -9.21 0.97 22.02
N ALA A 404 -9.81 1.67 23.00
CA ALA A 404 -11.11 2.31 22.87
C ALA A 404 -11.12 3.38 21.77
N THR A 405 -10.07 4.21 21.73
CA THR A 405 -9.89 5.23 20.69
C THR A 405 -9.71 4.61 19.30
N ALA A 406 -8.88 3.57 19.18
CA ALA A 406 -8.66 2.88 17.90
C ALA A 406 -9.95 2.18 17.41
N ALA A 407 -10.72 1.60 18.32
CA ALA A 407 -11.99 0.94 18.02
C ALA A 407 -13.07 1.92 17.56
N ASP A 408 -13.26 3.07 18.22
CA ASP A 408 -14.25 4.08 17.80
C ASP A 408 -13.88 4.75 16.47
N THR A 409 -12.59 5.03 16.27
CA THR A 409 -12.12 5.80 15.10
C THR A 409 -11.83 4.94 13.87
N GLY A 410 -11.72 3.62 14.00
CA GLY A 410 -11.27 2.73 12.92
C GLY A 410 -9.79 2.89 12.56
N LEU A 411 -9.02 3.57 13.40
CA LEU A 411 -7.57 3.73 13.23
C LEU A 411 -6.82 2.44 13.57
N PRO A 412 -5.74 2.12 12.84
CA PRO A 412 -4.78 1.12 13.30
C PRO A 412 -4.24 1.49 14.69
N SER A 413 -4.05 0.52 15.58
CA SER A 413 -3.60 0.80 16.97
C SER A 413 -2.27 1.57 17.05
N HIS A 414 -1.42 1.49 16.02
CA HIS A 414 -0.16 2.24 15.97
C HIS A 414 -0.34 3.73 15.64
N ALA A 415 -1.52 4.13 15.14
CA ALA A 415 -1.87 5.51 14.80
C ALA A 415 -2.42 6.30 15.99
N VAL A 416 -2.76 5.64 17.10
CA VAL A 416 -3.22 6.28 18.33
C VAL A 416 -2.06 6.35 19.32
N ARG A 417 -1.72 7.55 19.77
CA ARG A 417 -0.67 7.83 20.76
C ARG A 417 -1.32 8.38 22.01
N VAL A 418 -1.40 7.56 23.06
CA VAL A 418 -1.86 8.00 24.37
C VAL A 418 -0.65 8.44 25.19
N VAL A 419 -0.63 9.71 25.60
CA VAL A 419 0.52 10.33 26.26
C VAL A 419 0.11 10.83 27.64
N PRO A 420 0.66 10.30 28.74
CA PRO A 420 0.46 10.87 30.06
C PRO A 420 1.19 12.22 30.17
N VAL A 421 0.54 13.22 30.75
CA VAL A 421 1.07 14.56 30.99
C VAL A 421 0.79 14.99 32.43
N ASP A 422 1.72 15.70 33.07
CA ASP A 422 1.49 16.18 34.45
C ASP A 422 0.24 17.09 34.52
N GLU A 423 0.13 18.02 33.56
CA GLU A 423 -1.07 18.82 33.31
C GLU A 423 -1.25 19.03 31.80
N VAL A 424 -2.51 19.17 31.35
CA VAL A 424 -2.81 19.49 29.95
C VAL A 424 -2.25 20.88 29.62
N PRO A 425 -1.42 21.02 28.55
CA PRO A 425 -0.91 22.32 28.13
C PRO A 425 -2.02 23.35 27.90
N ARG A 426 -1.86 24.55 28.46
CA ARG A 426 -2.81 25.66 28.35
C ARG A 426 -2.14 26.94 27.86
N LEU A 427 -2.89 27.74 27.11
CA LEU A 427 -2.52 29.09 26.68
C LEU A 427 -2.56 30.06 27.88
N PRO A 428 -1.91 31.25 27.79
CA PRO A 428 -1.93 32.26 28.86
C PRO A 428 -3.31 32.74 29.31
N ASN A 429 -4.35 32.50 28.50
CA ASN A 429 -5.75 32.82 28.81
C ASN A 429 -6.52 31.64 29.45
N GLY A 430 -5.84 30.57 29.85
CA GLY A 430 -6.42 29.41 30.55
C GLY A 430 -7.01 28.31 29.65
N LYS A 431 -7.09 28.53 28.33
CA LYS A 431 -7.62 27.53 27.37
C LYS A 431 -6.60 26.46 27.04
N VAL A 432 -7.05 25.28 26.61
CA VAL A 432 -6.18 24.20 26.15
C VAL A 432 -5.34 24.63 24.94
N ASP A 433 -4.03 24.47 25.01
CA ASP A 433 -3.12 24.68 23.88
C ASP A 433 -3.02 23.40 23.05
N HIS A 434 -3.99 23.21 22.14
CA HIS A 434 -4.01 22.05 21.26
C HIS A 434 -2.77 21.91 20.38
N ARG A 435 -2.05 23.01 20.11
CA ARG A 435 -0.81 23.00 19.33
C ARG A 435 0.36 22.49 20.18
N ALA A 436 0.35 22.77 21.48
CA ALA A 436 1.26 22.10 22.42
C ALA A 436 0.88 20.62 22.56
N VAL A 437 -0.42 20.30 22.66
CA VAL A 437 -0.92 18.91 22.72
C VAL A 437 -0.51 18.10 21.48
N SER A 438 -0.63 18.65 20.28
CA SER A 438 -0.20 18.00 19.02
C SER A 438 1.32 17.73 18.95
N ARG A 439 2.11 18.34 19.84
CA ARG A 439 3.58 18.21 19.93
C ARG A 439 4.05 17.43 21.16
N LEU A 440 3.12 16.87 21.96
CA LEU A 440 3.46 16.05 23.12
C LEU A 440 4.11 14.72 22.73
N THR A 441 3.91 14.27 21.50
CA THR A 441 4.75 13.24 20.89
C THR A 441 5.96 13.94 20.26
N PRO A 442 7.21 13.47 20.46
CA PRO A 442 8.37 14.08 19.84
C PRO A 442 8.19 14.16 18.33
N VAL A 443 8.04 15.39 17.81
CA VAL A 443 8.21 15.67 16.39
C VAL A 443 9.70 15.57 16.13
N GLU A 444 10.19 14.39 15.75
CA GLU A 444 11.28 14.40 14.79
C GLU A 444 10.74 15.14 13.56
N VAL A 445 11.38 16.25 13.19
CA VAL A 445 10.98 17.07 12.04
C VAL A 445 11.06 16.19 10.80
N LEU A 446 9.92 15.64 10.39
CA LEU A 446 9.82 14.71 9.28
C LEU A 446 9.65 15.47 7.96
N ASP A 447 10.72 16.11 7.50
CA ASP A 447 10.95 16.47 6.10
C ASP A 447 10.48 15.35 5.13
N GLU A 448 9.53 15.66 4.24
CA GLU A 448 9.05 14.77 3.19
C GLU A 448 9.95 14.77 1.94
N GLY A 449 11.10 15.46 1.96
CA GLY A 449 11.89 15.75 0.77
C GLY A 449 12.97 14.75 0.33
N SER A 450 13.02 13.50 0.83
CA SER A 450 14.12 12.59 0.45
C SER A 450 13.68 11.15 0.12
N PRO A 451 14.07 10.61 -1.07
CA PRO A 451 13.90 9.20 -1.41
C PRO A 451 14.44 8.24 -0.34
N SER A 452 15.43 8.67 0.45
CA SER A 452 16.01 7.92 1.57
C SER A 452 14.96 7.58 2.63
N ARG A 453 14.03 8.47 2.93
CA ARG A 453 12.98 8.22 3.96
C ARG A 453 11.91 7.24 3.49
N SER A 454 11.57 7.24 2.20
CA SER A 454 10.67 6.25 1.61
C SER A 454 11.28 4.85 1.62
N LEU A 455 12.59 4.75 1.38
CA LEU A 455 13.34 3.51 1.48
C LEU A 455 13.51 3.08 2.94
N THR A 456 13.81 3.99 3.87
CA THR A 456 13.84 3.72 5.31
C THR A 456 12.55 3.11 5.82
N ARG A 457 11.38 3.66 5.46
CA ARG A 457 10.07 3.09 5.81
C ARG A 457 9.85 1.70 5.21
N LEU A 458 10.35 1.46 4.01
CA LEU A 458 10.27 0.15 3.36
C LEU A 458 11.15 -0.88 4.08
N TYR A 459 12.37 -0.51 4.46
CA TYR A 459 13.27 -1.34 5.26
C TYR A 459 12.68 -1.66 6.63
N ALA A 460 12.19 -0.65 7.37
CA ALA A 460 11.55 -0.83 8.67
C ALA A 460 10.36 -1.81 8.60
N ARG A 461 9.51 -1.67 7.56
CA ARG A 461 8.36 -2.53 7.35
C ARG A 461 8.73 -3.98 7.03
N VAL A 462 9.72 -4.20 6.17
CA VAL A 462 10.11 -5.56 5.72
C VAL A 462 10.96 -6.28 6.78
N LEU A 463 11.79 -5.54 7.51
CA LEU A 463 12.65 -6.13 8.56
C LEU A 463 11.93 -6.25 9.91
N GLY A 464 10.82 -5.51 10.10
CA GLY A 464 10.07 -5.49 11.36
C GLY A 464 10.84 -4.79 12.48
N ILE A 465 11.72 -3.84 12.14
CA ILE A 465 12.62 -3.15 13.09
C ILE A 465 12.23 -1.68 13.15
N GLU A 466 12.09 -1.15 14.37
CA GLU A 466 11.91 0.28 14.63
C GLU A 466 13.28 0.98 14.69
N GLY A 467 13.37 2.22 14.21
CA GLY A 467 14.61 3.01 14.26
C GLY A 467 15.61 2.79 13.11
N VAL A 468 15.13 2.39 11.92
CA VAL A 468 15.97 2.36 10.71
C VAL A 468 16.34 3.79 10.30
N GLY A 469 17.63 4.07 10.10
CA GLY A 469 18.16 5.35 9.62
C GLY A 469 18.60 5.33 8.15
N PRO A 470 18.85 6.50 7.52
CA PRO A 470 19.30 6.58 6.13
C PRO A 470 20.72 6.04 5.90
N GLN A 471 21.57 6.02 6.94
CA GLN A 471 22.93 5.47 6.90
C GLN A 471 22.95 3.95 7.11
N ASP A 472 21.81 3.34 7.38
CA ASP A 472 21.73 1.89 7.51
C ASP A 472 21.72 1.20 6.17
N SER A 473 22.27 -0.01 6.14
CA SER A 473 22.20 -0.94 5.03
C SER A 473 21.39 -2.17 5.42
N PHE A 474 21.01 -2.99 4.43
CA PHE A 474 20.32 -4.25 4.71
C PHE A 474 21.14 -5.15 5.65
N VAL A 475 22.46 -5.10 5.48
CA VAL A 475 23.43 -5.86 6.23
C VAL A 475 23.62 -5.32 7.66
N THR A 476 23.59 -4.00 7.88
CA THR A 476 23.72 -3.44 9.26
C THR A 476 22.46 -3.69 10.09
N LEU A 477 21.29 -3.67 9.45
CA LEU A 477 20.00 -3.93 10.10
C LEU A 477 19.75 -5.42 10.39
N GLY A 478 20.70 -6.30 10.09
CA GLY A 478 20.57 -7.73 10.33
C GLY A 478 19.52 -8.40 9.43
N GLY A 479 19.39 -7.92 8.19
CA GLY A 479 18.61 -8.60 7.16
C GLY A 479 19.08 -10.03 6.93
N ASP A 480 18.15 -10.90 6.54
CA ASP A 480 18.41 -12.32 6.31
C ASP A 480 17.90 -12.73 4.93
N SER A 481 18.09 -13.99 4.57
CA SER A 481 17.72 -14.44 3.24
C SER A 481 16.21 -14.38 2.93
N LEU A 482 15.34 -14.33 3.94
CA LEU A 482 13.89 -14.23 3.75
C LEU A 482 13.49 -12.78 3.48
N SER A 483 13.95 -11.84 4.32
CA SER A 483 13.69 -10.41 4.14
C SER A 483 14.40 -9.83 2.91
N TYR A 484 15.49 -10.47 2.48
CA TYR A 484 16.24 -10.11 1.27
C TYR A 484 15.37 -10.22 0.02
N VAL A 485 14.63 -11.33 -0.13
CA VAL A 485 13.77 -11.56 -1.29
C VAL A 485 12.68 -10.50 -1.36
N GLU A 486 12.00 -10.28 -0.24
CA GLU A 486 10.91 -9.31 -0.18
C GLU A 486 11.38 -7.88 -0.44
N LEU A 487 12.51 -7.50 0.15
CA LEU A 487 13.04 -6.16 0.05
C LEU A 487 13.63 -5.89 -1.34
N SER A 488 14.41 -6.82 -1.90
CA SER A 488 14.99 -6.68 -3.24
C SER A 488 13.91 -6.46 -4.31
N LEU A 489 12.82 -7.23 -4.28
CA LEU A 489 11.71 -7.07 -5.24
C LEU A 489 10.96 -5.75 -5.07
N ARG A 490 10.86 -5.24 -3.85
CA ARG A 490 10.23 -3.93 -3.58
C ARG A 490 11.16 -2.78 -3.98
N LEU A 491 12.46 -2.93 -3.75
CA LEU A 491 13.49 -1.97 -4.17
C LEU A 491 13.63 -1.94 -5.69
N GLU A 492 13.70 -3.09 -6.35
CA GLU A 492 13.77 -3.19 -7.81
C GLU A 492 12.52 -2.59 -8.48
N ARG A 493 11.32 -2.80 -7.92
CA ARG A 493 10.11 -2.11 -8.38
C ARG A 493 10.17 -0.59 -8.25
N ARG A 494 10.85 -0.06 -7.23
CA ARG A 494 10.98 1.38 -7.01
C ARG A 494 12.11 2.02 -7.83
N LEU A 495 13.27 1.39 -7.84
CA LEU A 495 14.52 1.87 -8.43
C LEU A 495 14.72 1.45 -9.89
N GLY A 496 13.91 0.51 -10.40
CA GLY A 496 13.99 -0.02 -11.76
C GLY A 496 15.11 -1.06 -11.95
N ARG A 497 16.36 -0.68 -11.68
CA ARG A 497 17.52 -1.58 -11.68
C ARG A 497 18.24 -1.51 -10.33
N LEU A 498 18.24 -2.62 -9.61
CA LEU A 498 18.90 -2.72 -8.31
C LEU A 498 20.40 -3.03 -8.49
N PRO A 499 21.33 -2.28 -7.87
CA PRO A 499 22.76 -2.59 -7.91
C PRO A 499 23.08 -3.96 -7.27
N GLU A 500 24.11 -4.65 -7.75
CA GLU A 500 24.51 -5.96 -7.21
C GLU A 500 24.98 -5.89 -5.74
N ASP A 501 25.53 -4.75 -5.34
CA ASP A 501 26.04 -4.46 -4.00
C ASP A 501 25.02 -3.75 -3.10
N TRP A 502 23.75 -3.63 -3.52
CA TRP A 502 22.67 -2.99 -2.75
C TRP A 502 22.57 -3.40 -1.27
N PRO A 503 22.86 -4.66 -0.86
CA PRO A 503 22.67 -5.04 0.55
C PRO A 503 23.65 -4.36 1.48
N ARG A 504 24.81 -3.94 0.95
CA ARG A 504 25.88 -3.25 1.66
C ARG A 504 25.82 -1.73 1.49
N ARG A 505 25.02 -1.24 0.54
CA ARG A 505 24.79 0.21 0.35
C ARG A 505 23.89 0.75 1.44
N THR A 506 24.16 1.99 1.84
CA THR A 506 23.25 2.70 2.74
C THR A 506 21.92 2.97 2.02
N ILE A 507 20.85 3.10 2.79
CA ILE A 507 19.55 3.49 2.27
C ILE A 507 19.63 4.83 1.53
N ASP A 508 20.48 5.75 2.00
CA ASP A 508 20.77 7.04 1.37
C ASP A 508 21.48 6.89 0.01
N ASP A 509 22.42 5.96 -0.11
CA ASP A 509 23.09 5.68 -1.38
C ASP A 509 22.15 5.03 -2.40
N LEU A 510 21.22 4.19 -1.94
CA LEU A 510 20.18 3.61 -2.80
C LEU A 510 19.15 4.65 -3.23
N ALA A 511 18.87 5.63 -2.38
CA ALA A 511 17.97 6.74 -2.66
C ALA A 511 18.52 7.74 -3.68
N ARG A 512 19.85 7.85 -3.79
CA ARG A 512 20.55 8.69 -4.78
C ARG A 512 20.67 8.06 -6.17
N ILE A 513 20.19 6.83 -6.36
CA ILE A 513 20.20 6.18 -7.67
C ILE A 513 19.14 6.85 -8.55
N ASP A 514 19.60 7.69 -9.48
CA ASP A 514 18.76 8.30 -10.51
C ASP A 514 18.03 7.24 -11.33
N ARG A 515 16.75 7.51 -11.66
CA ARG A 515 15.93 6.66 -12.54
C ARG A 515 16.42 6.80 -13.98
N THR A 516 17.60 6.26 -14.26
CA THR A 516 18.15 6.20 -15.60
C THR A 516 17.36 5.17 -16.41
N GLY A 517 16.46 5.68 -17.25
CA GLY A 517 15.91 5.04 -18.46
C GLY A 517 15.70 3.53 -18.42
N ALA A 518 14.72 3.05 -17.64
CA ALA A 518 14.24 1.69 -17.81
C ALA A 518 13.17 1.67 -18.93
N ALA A 519 13.61 1.49 -20.17
CA ALA A 519 12.73 1.13 -21.28
C ALA A 519 11.87 -0.09 -20.91
N SER A 520 10.63 -0.12 -21.39
CA SER A 520 9.65 -1.18 -21.18
C SER A 520 10.12 -2.52 -21.77
N SER A 521 11.00 -3.22 -21.07
CA SER A 521 11.43 -4.57 -21.44
C SER A 521 10.50 -5.61 -20.84
N ARG A 522 10.11 -6.59 -21.65
CA ARG A 522 9.42 -7.82 -21.22
C ARG A 522 10.27 -8.69 -20.27
N TRP A 523 11.56 -8.39 -20.15
CA TRP A 523 12.52 -9.08 -19.27
C TRP A 523 12.97 -8.17 -18.12
N ALA A 524 12.98 -8.72 -16.91
CA ALA A 524 13.58 -8.16 -15.70
C ALA A 524 14.88 -8.93 -15.35
N ARG A 525 15.64 -8.46 -14.36
CA ARG A 525 16.81 -9.17 -13.85
C ARG A 525 16.67 -9.43 -12.36
N ILE A 526 16.46 -10.67 -11.97
CA ILE A 526 16.34 -11.04 -10.55
C ILE A 526 17.66 -11.59 -10.02
N ASP A 527 17.91 -11.43 -8.72
CA ASP A 527 19.08 -12.04 -8.06
C ASP A 527 19.01 -13.57 -8.18
N THR A 528 20.15 -14.16 -8.54
CA THR A 528 20.25 -15.60 -8.81
C THR A 528 19.86 -16.46 -7.61
N THR A 529 20.10 -16.02 -6.38
CA THR A 529 19.68 -16.75 -5.18
C THR A 529 18.16 -16.83 -5.04
N ILE A 530 17.42 -15.82 -5.52
CA ILE A 530 15.96 -15.79 -5.54
C ILE A 530 15.44 -16.75 -6.61
N ALA A 531 16.02 -16.67 -7.82
CA ALA A 531 15.66 -17.53 -8.93
C ALA A 531 15.89 -19.01 -8.61
N LEU A 532 17.10 -19.34 -8.12
CA LEU A 532 17.46 -20.70 -7.74
C LEU A 532 16.60 -21.20 -6.58
N ARG A 533 16.23 -20.34 -5.62
CA ARG A 533 15.36 -20.74 -4.51
C ARG A 533 13.96 -21.11 -4.97
N ALA A 534 13.36 -20.28 -5.83
CA ALA A 534 12.03 -20.54 -6.39
C ALA A 534 12.04 -21.78 -7.30
N ALA A 535 13.05 -21.93 -8.16
CA ALA A 535 13.18 -23.09 -9.03
C ALA A 535 13.40 -24.38 -8.23
N ALA A 536 14.27 -24.35 -7.21
CA ALA A 536 14.56 -25.50 -6.38
C ALA A 536 13.34 -25.94 -5.57
N ILE A 537 12.56 -25.03 -4.98
CA ILE A 537 11.38 -25.43 -4.20
C ILE A 537 10.30 -26.06 -5.09
N VAL A 538 10.10 -25.52 -6.30
CA VAL A 538 9.20 -26.13 -7.29
C VAL A 538 9.71 -27.51 -7.72
N ALA A 539 11.02 -27.65 -7.98
CA ALA A 539 11.62 -28.93 -8.37
C ALA A 539 11.50 -29.99 -7.27
N ILE A 540 11.73 -29.62 -6.00
CA ILE A 540 11.60 -30.51 -4.83
C ILE A 540 10.15 -31.00 -4.71
N VAL A 541 9.18 -30.08 -4.64
CA VAL A 541 7.78 -30.46 -4.46
C VAL A 541 7.26 -31.23 -5.67
N GLY A 542 7.61 -30.81 -6.88
CA GLY A 542 7.23 -31.52 -8.11
C GLY A 542 7.76 -32.94 -8.15
N THR A 543 8.98 -33.16 -7.65
CA THR A 543 9.55 -34.50 -7.51
C THR A 543 8.80 -35.35 -6.50
N HIS A 544 8.48 -34.80 -5.33
CA HIS A 544 7.70 -35.53 -4.31
C HIS A 544 6.28 -35.83 -4.77
N THR A 545 5.68 -34.99 -5.61
CA THR A 545 4.33 -35.22 -6.16
C THR A 545 4.28 -36.25 -7.30
N ASN A 546 5.41 -36.86 -7.66
CA ASN A 546 5.58 -37.72 -8.86
C ASN A 546 5.25 -37.01 -10.18
N LEU A 547 5.34 -35.68 -10.24
CA LEU A 547 5.09 -34.91 -11.46
C LEU A 547 6.27 -34.96 -12.43
N TRP A 548 7.50 -35.00 -11.90
CA TRP A 548 8.73 -35.23 -12.64
C TRP A 548 9.80 -35.82 -11.70
N VAL A 549 10.93 -36.25 -12.26
CA VAL A 549 12.06 -36.76 -11.47
C VAL A 549 13.23 -35.80 -11.64
N LEU A 550 13.31 -34.79 -10.77
CA LEU A 550 14.35 -33.75 -10.81
C LEU A 550 14.93 -33.51 -9.41
N TYR A 551 15.82 -34.41 -9.01
CA TYR A 551 16.51 -34.33 -7.73
C TYR A 551 17.60 -33.23 -7.73
N GLY A 552 18.13 -32.91 -6.53
CA GLY A 552 19.27 -32.00 -6.37
C GLY A 552 18.90 -30.55 -6.02
N GLY A 553 17.62 -30.18 -6.08
CA GLY A 553 17.16 -28.84 -5.68
C GLY A 553 17.56 -28.45 -4.25
N ALA A 554 17.44 -29.37 -3.29
CA ALA A 554 17.84 -29.13 -1.89
C ALA A 554 19.35 -28.88 -1.73
N HIS A 555 20.18 -29.56 -2.54
CA HIS A 555 21.63 -29.36 -2.55
C HIS A 555 22.02 -28.00 -3.14
N VAL A 556 21.33 -27.55 -4.19
CA VAL A 556 21.49 -26.18 -4.70
C VAL A 556 21.08 -25.16 -3.64
N LEU A 557 20.00 -25.40 -2.88
CA LEU A 557 19.59 -24.53 -1.77
C LEU A 557 20.63 -24.45 -0.65
N LEU A 558 21.41 -25.52 -0.39
CA LEU A 558 22.53 -25.47 0.57
C LEU A 558 23.63 -24.50 0.12
N ALA A 559 23.99 -24.52 -1.16
CA ALA A 559 24.93 -23.56 -1.72
C ALA A 559 24.38 -22.13 -1.68
N VAL A 560 23.10 -21.93 -1.98
CA VAL A 560 22.43 -20.64 -1.82
C VAL A 560 22.41 -20.16 -0.36
N ALA A 561 22.20 -21.05 0.61
CA ALA A 561 22.23 -20.73 2.03
C ALA A 561 23.63 -20.24 2.46
N GLY A 562 24.69 -20.91 1.98
CA GLY A 562 26.07 -20.50 2.21
C GLY A 562 26.44 -19.15 1.58
N ALA A 563 25.96 -18.90 0.35
CA ALA A 563 26.14 -17.60 -0.30
C ALA A 563 25.45 -16.48 0.48
N ASN A 564 24.24 -16.71 0.97
CA ASN A 564 23.50 -15.77 1.82
C ASN A 564 24.19 -15.57 3.18
N PHE A 565 24.74 -16.62 3.78
CA PHE A 565 25.51 -16.52 5.01
C PHE A 565 26.68 -15.55 4.87
N ALA A 566 27.46 -15.70 3.80
CA ALA A 566 28.57 -14.82 3.51
C ALA A 566 28.13 -13.36 3.24
N ARG A 567 26.98 -13.19 2.57
CA ARG A 567 26.44 -11.86 2.26
C ARG A 567 25.93 -11.12 3.50
N PHE A 568 25.29 -11.80 4.45
CA PHE A 568 24.52 -11.14 5.53
C PHE A 568 25.10 -11.31 6.94
N HIS A 569 25.87 -12.36 7.20
CA HIS A 569 26.38 -12.67 8.54
C HIS A 569 27.88 -12.38 8.70
N LEU A 570 28.64 -12.33 7.60
CA LEU A 570 30.07 -11.98 7.62
C LEU A 570 30.29 -10.48 7.40
N THR A 571 30.03 -9.71 8.46
CA THR A 571 30.20 -8.24 8.49
C THR A 571 31.40 -7.80 9.31
N ASP A 572 31.74 -6.52 9.23
CA ASP A 572 32.90 -5.90 9.91
C ASP A 572 32.70 -5.68 11.42
N GLU A 573 31.61 -6.17 12.00
CA GLU A 573 31.29 -6.05 13.41
C GLU A 573 31.97 -7.12 14.28
N GLY A 574 31.96 -6.93 15.61
CA GLY A 574 32.61 -7.82 16.57
C GLY A 574 31.90 -9.15 16.80
N SER A 575 32.61 -10.11 17.40
CA SER A 575 32.16 -11.50 17.65
C SER A 575 30.75 -11.61 18.25
N ARG A 576 30.42 -10.76 19.23
CA ARG A 576 29.13 -10.80 19.93
C ARG A 576 27.96 -10.47 19.01
N GLU A 577 28.13 -9.52 18.09
CA GLU A 577 27.04 -9.10 17.21
C GLU A 577 26.85 -10.08 16.05
N ARG A 578 27.95 -10.64 15.53
CA ARG A 578 27.90 -11.78 14.60
C ARG A 578 27.13 -12.96 15.22
N LEU A 579 27.44 -13.33 16.46
CA LEU A 579 26.76 -14.40 17.18
C LEU A 579 25.25 -14.13 17.37
N ARG A 580 24.89 -12.90 17.73
CA ARG A 580 23.48 -12.50 17.87
C ARG A 580 22.72 -12.60 16.56
N ARG A 581 23.32 -12.18 15.44
CA ARG A 581 22.69 -12.29 14.12
C ARG A 581 22.51 -13.72 13.67
N VAL A 582 23.54 -14.54 13.82
CA VAL A 582 23.46 -15.98 13.54
C VAL A 582 22.38 -16.61 14.41
N GLY A 583 22.34 -16.29 15.71
CA GLY A 583 21.32 -16.78 16.64
C GLY A 583 19.89 -16.36 16.25
N ARG A 584 19.69 -15.09 15.85
CA ARG A 584 18.38 -14.60 15.36
C ARG A 584 17.95 -15.32 14.07
N ALA A 585 18.85 -15.48 13.11
CA ALA A 585 18.58 -16.19 11.86
C ALA A 585 18.27 -17.68 12.10
N ALA A 586 19.04 -18.32 12.98
CA ALA A 586 18.82 -19.70 13.40
C ALA A 586 17.45 -19.87 14.08
N LEU A 587 17.08 -18.96 14.99
CA LEU A 587 15.79 -19.01 15.69
C LEU A 587 14.61 -18.80 14.74
N ARG A 588 14.74 -17.90 13.75
CA ARG A 588 13.71 -17.68 12.72
C ARG A 588 13.47 -18.91 11.84
N ILE A 589 14.45 -19.80 11.68
CA ILE A 589 14.29 -21.06 10.95
C ILE A 589 13.82 -22.17 11.89
N ALA A 590 14.48 -22.33 13.04
CA ALA A 590 14.25 -23.43 13.97
C ALA A 590 12.88 -23.35 14.62
N LEU A 591 12.46 -22.19 15.13
CA LEU A 591 11.23 -22.07 15.90
C LEU A 591 9.97 -22.45 15.10
N PRO A 592 9.68 -21.88 13.91
CA PRO A 592 8.50 -22.28 13.14
C PRO A 592 8.60 -23.73 12.68
N SER A 593 9.80 -24.24 12.39
CA SER A 593 10.01 -25.63 12.00
C SER A 593 9.70 -26.59 13.15
N ILE A 594 10.25 -26.36 14.34
CA ILE A 594 10.01 -27.18 15.54
C ILE A 594 8.53 -27.16 15.92
N LEU A 595 7.89 -25.99 15.90
CA LEU A 595 6.46 -25.86 16.23
C LEU A 595 5.59 -26.64 15.22
N TRP A 596 5.87 -26.51 13.92
CA TRP A 596 5.11 -27.23 12.89
C TRP A 596 5.33 -28.74 12.96
N ILE A 597 6.60 -29.18 12.98
CA ILE A 597 6.95 -30.60 13.04
C ILE A 597 6.41 -31.23 14.32
N GLY A 598 6.48 -30.53 15.45
CA GLY A 598 5.91 -30.96 16.72
C GLY A 598 4.39 -31.10 16.67
N ALA A 599 3.69 -30.12 16.09
CA ALA A 599 2.24 -30.19 15.91
C ALA A 599 1.83 -31.38 15.02
N VAL A 600 2.55 -31.60 13.90
CA VAL A 600 2.33 -32.76 13.03
C VAL A 600 2.62 -34.06 13.78
N ALA A 601 3.73 -34.16 14.53
CA ALA A 601 4.10 -35.35 15.28
C ALA A 601 3.05 -35.73 16.33
N LEU A 602 2.43 -34.74 16.99
CA LEU A 602 1.34 -34.97 17.94
C LEU A 602 0.08 -35.56 17.28
N VAL A 603 -0.20 -35.18 16.03
CA VAL A 603 -1.40 -35.61 15.31
C VAL A 603 -1.18 -36.96 14.60
N THR A 604 -0.02 -37.15 13.98
CA THR A 604 0.22 -38.31 13.11
C THR A 604 1.09 -39.39 13.75
N GLY A 605 1.63 -39.16 14.96
CA GLY A 605 2.60 -40.05 15.61
C GLY A 605 3.92 -40.20 14.84
N GLY A 606 4.22 -39.27 13.92
CA GLY A 606 5.21 -39.45 12.85
C GLY A 606 6.68 -39.46 13.31
N PRO A 607 7.39 -38.32 13.32
CA PRO A 607 8.83 -38.29 13.54
C PRO A 607 9.23 -38.38 15.03
N PRO A 608 10.38 -39.00 15.36
CA PRO A 608 10.89 -39.09 16.72
C PRO A 608 11.23 -37.69 17.29
N TRP A 609 11.27 -37.56 18.61
CA TRP A 609 11.55 -36.27 19.29
C TRP A 609 12.84 -35.59 18.79
N ARG A 610 13.86 -36.36 18.41
CA ARG A 610 15.11 -35.85 17.83
C ARG A 610 14.91 -35.12 16.50
N SER A 611 13.99 -35.61 15.65
CA SER A 611 13.64 -34.94 14.39
C SER A 611 12.76 -33.72 14.62
N VAL A 612 11.90 -33.73 15.64
CA VAL A 612 11.13 -32.54 16.06
C VAL A 612 12.07 -31.40 16.49
N LEU A 613 13.15 -31.74 17.21
CA LEU A 613 14.15 -30.77 17.66
C LEU A 613 15.26 -30.49 16.63
N LEU A 614 15.20 -31.08 15.42
CA LEU A 614 16.22 -30.94 14.36
C LEU A 614 17.62 -31.37 14.84
N LEU A 615 17.71 -32.54 15.48
CA LEU A 615 18.94 -33.15 16.03
C LEU A 615 19.17 -34.59 15.52
N ASN A 616 18.49 -35.03 14.47
CA ASN A 616 18.62 -36.37 13.92
C ASN A 616 19.95 -36.61 13.17
N ASP A 617 20.56 -35.62 12.54
CA ASP A 617 21.89 -35.69 11.90
C ASP A 617 23.01 -35.91 12.93
N VAL A 618 22.86 -35.36 14.14
CA VAL A 618 23.87 -35.47 15.22
C VAL A 618 23.61 -36.66 16.14
N LEU A 619 22.36 -36.95 16.49
CA LEU A 619 21.97 -37.96 17.50
C LEU A 619 21.25 -39.18 16.91
N GLY A 620 20.95 -39.17 15.61
CA GLY A 620 20.21 -40.22 14.91
C GLY A 620 21.10 -41.29 14.28
N SER A 621 20.45 -42.17 13.51
CA SER A 621 21.15 -43.21 12.74
C SER A 621 21.83 -42.60 11.52
N HIS A 622 23.01 -43.12 11.16
CA HIS A 622 23.68 -42.79 9.90
C HIS A 622 23.01 -43.42 8.66
N LEU A 623 21.98 -44.26 8.88
CA LEU A 623 21.18 -44.88 7.82
C LEU A 623 19.89 -44.09 7.56
N TRP A 624 19.46 -44.07 6.30
CA TRP A 624 18.19 -43.51 5.87
C TRP A 624 17.01 -44.19 6.56
N SER A 625 16.06 -43.40 7.09
CA SER A 625 14.83 -43.90 7.73
C SER A 625 13.67 -42.90 7.65
N GLU A 626 12.53 -43.31 7.11
CA GLU A 626 11.33 -42.48 7.11
C GLU A 626 10.52 -42.68 8.40
N PRO A 627 9.91 -41.63 8.99
CA PRO A 627 9.86 -40.24 8.54
C PRO A 627 10.98 -39.35 9.10
N ALA A 628 11.98 -39.93 9.78
CA ALA A 628 13.01 -39.19 10.53
C ALA A 628 13.82 -38.21 9.67
N TRP A 629 13.93 -38.50 8.37
CA TRP A 629 14.70 -37.72 7.40
C TRP A 629 13.87 -36.73 6.55
N HIS A 630 12.54 -36.62 6.72
CA HIS A 630 11.70 -35.70 5.91
C HIS A 630 12.14 -34.22 5.97
N TYR A 631 12.82 -33.83 7.05
CA TYR A 631 13.23 -32.45 7.32
C TYR A 631 14.75 -32.26 7.38
N TRP A 632 15.53 -33.23 6.85
CA TRP A 632 17.00 -33.23 6.89
C TRP A 632 17.62 -31.92 6.41
N PHE A 633 17.04 -31.31 5.36
CA PHE A 633 17.58 -30.08 4.77
C PHE A 633 17.56 -28.92 5.76
N ILE A 634 16.47 -28.76 6.52
CA ILE A 634 16.33 -27.69 7.52
C ILE A 634 17.36 -27.90 8.64
N GLU A 635 17.50 -29.14 9.10
CA GLU A 635 18.47 -29.50 10.12
C GLU A 635 19.91 -29.21 9.67
N VAL A 636 20.30 -29.67 8.49
CA VAL A 636 21.64 -29.42 7.93
C VAL A 636 21.91 -27.93 7.77
N VAL A 637 20.96 -27.17 7.22
CA VAL A 637 21.11 -25.70 7.10
C VAL A 637 21.30 -25.06 8.47
N LEU A 638 20.53 -25.48 9.48
CA LEU A 638 20.60 -24.94 10.84
C LEU A 638 21.95 -25.26 11.51
N LEU A 639 22.41 -26.51 11.41
CA LEU A 639 23.69 -26.96 11.95
C LEU A 639 24.86 -26.23 11.29
N LEU A 640 24.85 -26.10 9.97
CA LEU A 640 25.91 -25.38 9.25
C LEU A 640 25.86 -23.88 9.54
N LEU A 641 24.69 -23.27 9.60
CA LEU A 641 24.51 -21.85 9.96
C LEU A 641 25.09 -21.56 11.35
N VAL A 642 24.72 -22.37 12.35
CA VAL A 642 25.17 -22.20 13.73
C VAL A 642 26.66 -22.57 13.87
N GLY A 643 27.08 -23.70 13.34
CA GLY A 643 28.46 -24.20 13.44
C GLY A 643 29.47 -23.28 12.75
N VAL A 644 29.21 -22.91 11.49
CA VAL A 644 30.06 -21.96 10.75
C VAL A 644 29.97 -20.57 11.37
N GLY A 645 28.78 -20.14 11.83
CA GLY A 645 28.61 -18.88 12.54
C GLY A 645 29.41 -18.79 13.83
N LEU A 646 29.44 -19.85 14.65
CA LEU A 646 30.24 -19.95 15.86
C LEU A 646 31.73 -19.92 15.53
N ALA A 647 32.18 -20.75 14.59
CA ALA A 647 33.58 -20.81 14.17
C ALA A 647 34.07 -19.45 13.64
N THR A 648 33.27 -18.80 12.80
CA THR A 648 33.59 -17.47 12.24
C THR A 648 33.35 -16.32 13.22
N SER A 649 32.85 -16.58 14.44
CA SER A 649 32.78 -15.57 15.51
C SER A 649 34.03 -15.56 16.40
N VAL A 650 34.93 -16.54 16.24
CA VAL A 650 36.19 -16.58 16.98
C VAL A 650 37.14 -15.47 16.48
N PRO A 651 37.70 -14.61 17.36
CA PRO A 651 38.43 -13.40 16.95
C PRO A 651 39.57 -13.63 15.93
N TRP A 652 40.36 -14.70 16.09
CA TRP A 652 41.44 -15.02 15.17
C TRP A 652 40.92 -15.51 13.81
N VAL A 653 39.82 -16.25 13.79
CA VAL A 653 39.14 -16.68 12.55
C VAL A 653 38.56 -15.47 11.84
N MET A 654 37.97 -14.53 12.57
CA MET A 654 37.47 -13.26 12.02
C MET A 654 38.59 -12.44 11.38
N ALA A 655 39.75 -12.33 12.05
CA ALA A 655 40.91 -11.63 11.50
C ALA A 655 41.40 -12.29 10.20
N LEU A 656 41.45 -13.63 10.19
CA LEU A 656 41.83 -14.41 9.01
C LEU A 656 40.81 -14.25 7.87
N GLU A 657 39.53 -14.31 8.19
CA GLU A 657 38.40 -14.13 7.27
C GLU A 657 38.46 -12.75 6.60
N ARG A 658 38.65 -11.68 7.39
CA ARG A 658 38.77 -10.31 6.87
C ARG A 658 39.98 -10.14 5.95
N ARG A 659 41.13 -10.73 6.31
CA ARG A 659 42.37 -10.61 5.54
C ARG A 659 42.36 -11.45 4.26
N HIS A 660 41.69 -12.59 4.30
CA HIS A 660 41.78 -13.63 3.27
C HIS A 660 40.41 -14.24 2.91
N GLN A 661 39.40 -13.39 2.71
CA GLN A 661 37.99 -13.77 2.46
C GLN A 661 37.82 -15.00 1.55
N PHE A 662 38.34 -14.92 0.31
CA PHE A 662 38.22 -16.01 -0.65
C PHE A 662 39.07 -17.23 -0.29
N ARG A 663 40.33 -17.04 0.13
CA ARG A 663 41.24 -18.17 0.41
C ARG A 663 40.76 -18.99 1.60
N LEU A 664 40.21 -18.33 2.63
CA LEU A 664 39.61 -19.02 3.77
C LEU A 664 38.38 -19.82 3.32
N ALA A 665 37.43 -19.21 2.61
CA ALA A 665 36.24 -19.90 2.15
C ALA A 665 36.55 -21.08 1.21
N ALA A 666 37.46 -20.88 0.25
CA ALA A 666 37.92 -21.94 -0.65
C ALA A 666 38.67 -23.05 0.10
N GLY A 667 39.53 -22.70 1.06
CA GLY A 667 40.24 -23.66 1.90
C GLY A 667 39.30 -24.50 2.78
N LEU A 668 38.30 -23.86 3.41
CA LEU A 668 37.26 -24.55 4.17
C LEU A 668 36.41 -25.45 3.27
N THR A 669 36.08 -25.00 2.05
CA THR A 669 35.38 -25.83 1.06
C THR A 669 36.20 -27.07 0.70
N ALA A 670 37.50 -26.90 0.41
CA ALA A 670 38.41 -28.01 0.11
C ALA A 670 38.56 -28.98 1.30
N ALA A 671 38.63 -28.47 2.53
CA ALA A 671 38.67 -29.30 3.73
C ALA A 671 37.35 -30.09 3.93
N ALA A 672 36.20 -29.46 3.67
CA ALA A 672 34.89 -30.11 3.75
C ALA A 672 34.63 -31.12 2.62
N LEU A 673 35.47 -31.15 1.58
CA LEU A 673 35.46 -32.24 0.60
C LEU A 673 36.11 -33.52 1.12
N VAL A 674 36.96 -33.47 2.16
CA VAL A 674 37.68 -34.64 2.68
C VAL A 674 36.76 -35.74 3.20
N PRO A 675 35.75 -35.46 4.06
CA PRO A 675 34.81 -36.50 4.49
C PRO A 675 34.09 -37.14 3.29
N ARG A 676 33.67 -36.30 2.35
CA ARG A 676 32.97 -36.71 1.13
C ARG A 676 33.85 -37.58 0.23
N THR A 677 35.11 -37.22 0.02
CA THR A 677 36.03 -38.04 -0.81
C THR A 677 36.42 -39.32 -0.09
N TRP A 678 36.59 -39.27 1.24
CA TRP A 678 36.81 -40.47 2.04
C TRP A 678 35.66 -41.46 1.88
N ALA A 679 34.41 -41.02 2.01
CA ALA A 679 33.23 -41.89 1.84
C ALA A 679 33.16 -42.51 0.43
N LEU A 680 33.46 -41.73 -0.60
CA LEU A 680 33.51 -42.22 -1.98
C LEU A 680 34.61 -43.30 -2.17
N LEU A 681 35.77 -43.12 -1.55
CA LEU A 681 36.90 -44.05 -1.66
C LEU A 681 36.76 -45.28 -0.76
N SER A 682 36.09 -45.16 0.38
CA SER A 682 35.89 -46.24 1.35
C SER A 682 34.65 -47.08 1.10
N SER A 683 33.84 -46.74 0.09
CA SER A 683 32.52 -47.37 -0.16
C SER A 683 31.64 -47.33 1.09
N TYR A 684 31.61 -46.18 1.77
CA TYR A 684 30.82 -45.97 2.97
C TYR A 684 29.33 -46.27 2.69
N ASP A 685 28.70 -47.05 3.57
CA ASP A 685 27.34 -47.56 3.44
C ASP A 685 26.28 -46.67 4.11
N GLY A 686 26.70 -45.60 4.78
CA GLY A 686 25.80 -44.61 5.39
C GLY A 686 25.35 -43.50 4.44
N ASP A 687 24.40 -42.69 4.89
CA ASP A 687 23.82 -41.61 4.11
C ASP A 687 24.78 -40.40 3.98
N VAL A 688 25.39 -40.28 2.80
CA VAL A 688 26.32 -39.20 2.44
C VAL A 688 25.59 -37.96 1.93
N ILE A 689 24.41 -38.11 1.35
CA ILE A 689 23.75 -37.05 0.58
C ILE A 689 22.85 -36.15 1.45
N HIS A 690 22.46 -36.62 2.63
CA HIS A 690 21.62 -35.86 3.55
C HIS A 690 22.32 -35.48 4.86
N SER A 691 23.56 -35.92 5.06
CA SER A 691 24.30 -35.62 6.29
C SER A 691 25.10 -34.33 6.21
N SER A 692 25.05 -33.52 7.27
CA SER A 692 25.72 -32.20 7.33
C SER A 692 27.23 -32.29 7.06
N THR A 693 27.87 -33.36 7.54
CA THR A 693 29.33 -33.55 7.43
C THR A 693 29.76 -33.72 5.97
N PHE A 694 28.99 -34.48 5.19
CA PHE A 694 29.32 -34.82 3.81
C PHE A 694 28.86 -33.77 2.79
N VAL A 695 27.87 -32.94 3.13
CA VAL A 695 27.37 -31.86 2.26
C VAL A 695 27.82 -30.46 2.69
N ALA A 696 28.58 -30.31 3.78
CA ALA A 696 29.10 -29.03 4.27
C ALA A 696 29.83 -28.21 3.19
N TRP A 697 30.50 -28.89 2.25
CA TRP A 697 31.21 -28.25 1.14
C TRP A 697 30.27 -27.45 0.21
N LEU A 698 28.98 -27.79 0.10
CA LEU A 698 28.02 -27.00 -0.68
C LEU A 698 27.80 -25.64 -0.02
N PHE A 699 27.59 -25.61 1.30
CA PHE A 699 27.42 -24.37 2.05
C PHE A 699 28.69 -23.52 2.04
N LEU A 700 29.84 -24.13 2.31
CA LEU A 700 31.13 -23.43 2.31
C LEU A 700 31.53 -22.98 0.89
N GLY A 701 31.21 -23.76 -0.13
CA GLY A 701 31.43 -23.39 -1.52
C GLY A 701 30.48 -22.29 -1.99
N GLY A 702 29.25 -22.25 -1.47
CA GLY A 702 28.34 -21.12 -1.60
C GLY A 702 28.91 -19.83 -0.99
N TRP A 703 29.53 -19.92 0.19
CA TRP A 703 30.29 -18.81 0.77
C TRP A 703 31.44 -18.41 -0.17
N ALA A 704 32.26 -19.35 -0.64
CA ALA A 704 33.36 -19.08 -1.57
C ALA A 704 32.87 -18.39 -2.86
N ALA A 705 31.72 -18.81 -3.40
CA ALA A 705 31.07 -18.20 -4.56
C ALA A 705 30.71 -16.73 -4.30
N ALA A 706 30.13 -16.43 -3.13
CA ALA A 706 29.70 -15.07 -2.78
C ALA A 706 30.87 -14.09 -2.59
N VAL A 707 32.07 -14.56 -2.23
CA VAL A 707 33.26 -13.71 -2.03
C VAL A 707 34.24 -13.73 -3.21
N ALA A 708 33.95 -14.49 -4.27
CA ALA A 708 34.79 -14.58 -5.46
C ALA A 708 34.66 -13.32 -6.35
N ARG A 709 35.74 -12.53 -6.43
CA ARG A 709 35.78 -11.25 -7.16
C ARG A 709 36.45 -11.33 -8.53
N THR A 710 37.40 -12.26 -8.71
CA THR A 710 38.14 -12.40 -9.97
C THR A 710 37.72 -13.66 -10.74
N PRO A 711 37.89 -13.70 -12.08
CA PRO A 711 37.64 -14.91 -12.87
C PRO A 711 38.41 -16.12 -12.37
N ALA A 712 39.66 -15.94 -11.92
CA ALA A 712 40.46 -17.01 -11.33
C ALA A 712 39.84 -17.55 -10.03
N GLN A 713 39.33 -16.67 -9.16
CA GLN A 713 38.63 -17.09 -7.94
C GLN A 713 37.32 -17.83 -8.28
N ARG A 714 36.56 -17.34 -9.26
CA ARG A 714 35.33 -18.00 -9.74
C ARG A 714 35.62 -19.38 -10.33
N LEU A 715 36.71 -19.52 -11.09
CA LEU A 715 37.17 -20.81 -11.61
C LEU A 715 37.54 -21.78 -10.49
N VAL A 716 38.28 -21.32 -9.47
CA VAL A 716 38.62 -22.16 -8.30
C VAL A 716 37.38 -22.58 -7.53
N ALA A 717 36.44 -21.66 -7.25
CA ALA A 717 35.19 -22.00 -6.58
C ALA A 717 34.35 -22.99 -7.39
N THR A 718 34.26 -22.79 -8.71
CA THR A 718 33.58 -23.70 -9.64
C THR A 718 34.24 -25.08 -9.62
N ALA A 719 35.57 -25.16 -9.70
CA ALA A 719 36.30 -26.42 -9.69
C ALA A 719 36.06 -27.21 -8.40
N LEU A 720 36.11 -26.55 -7.23
CA LEU A 720 35.82 -27.19 -5.95
C LEU A 720 34.37 -27.70 -5.86
N LEU A 721 33.40 -26.89 -6.29
CA LEU A 721 31.98 -27.25 -6.25
C LEU A 721 31.64 -28.38 -7.23
N VAL A 722 32.20 -28.34 -8.45
CA VAL A 722 32.03 -29.39 -9.46
C VAL A 722 32.70 -30.69 -9.02
N ALA A 723 33.91 -30.62 -8.47
CA ALA A 723 34.60 -31.78 -7.92
C ALA A 723 33.80 -32.42 -6.78
N GLY A 724 33.17 -31.63 -5.92
CA GLY A 724 32.28 -32.10 -4.85
C GLY A 724 30.97 -32.71 -5.33
N ALA A 725 30.40 -32.20 -6.41
CA ALA A 725 29.15 -32.71 -6.97
C ALA A 725 29.34 -34.03 -7.72
N TRP A 726 30.48 -34.19 -8.41
CA TRP A 726 30.72 -35.31 -9.32
C TRP A 726 30.72 -36.68 -8.64
N GLY A 727 29.71 -37.52 -8.87
CA GLY A 727 29.61 -38.85 -8.25
C GLY A 727 29.18 -38.80 -6.78
N LEU A 728 28.64 -37.66 -6.32
CA LEU A 728 28.11 -37.54 -4.95
C LEU A 728 26.89 -38.44 -4.75
N THR A 729 26.00 -38.46 -5.73
CA THR A 729 24.66 -39.04 -5.55
C THR A 729 24.46 -40.38 -6.23
N GLY A 730 25.43 -40.81 -7.04
CA GLY A 730 25.29 -41.98 -7.92
C GLY A 730 24.31 -41.78 -9.09
N ASP A 731 23.64 -40.62 -9.17
CA ASP A 731 22.71 -40.23 -10.23
C ASP A 731 23.30 -39.06 -11.02
N LEU A 732 23.64 -39.31 -12.28
CA LEU A 732 24.24 -38.33 -13.17
C LEU A 732 23.33 -37.10 -13.38
N VAL A 733 22.01 -37.28 -13.47
CA VAL A 733 21.06 -36.18 -13.67
C VAL A 733 21.04 -35.29 -12.43
N ARG A 734 20.99 -35.89 -11.23
CA ARG A 734 21.04 -35.15 -9.97
C ARG A 734 22.35 -34.38 -9.83
N ASP A 735 23.49 -35.00 -10.13
CA ASP A 735 24.80 -34.36 -10.09
C ASP A 735 24.87 -33.18 -11.08
N LEU A 736 24.34 -33.33 -12.29
CA LEU A 736 24.27 -32.26 -13.30
C LEU A 736 23.39 -31.09 -12.86
N VAL A 737 22.26 -31.34 -12.17
CA VAL A 737 21.41 -30.29 -11.59
C VAL A 737 22.16 -29.50 -10.53
N ILE A 738 22.90 -30.18 -9.66
CA ILE A 738 23.74 -29.54 -8.63
C ILE A 738 24.81 -28.69 -9.30
N VAL A 739 25.55 -29.25 -10.26
CA VAL A 739 26.59 -28.55 -11.04
C VAL A 739 26.02 -27.32 -11.74
N ALA A 740 24.89 -27.44 -12.44
CA ALA A 740 24.25 -26.33 -13.12
C ALA A 740 23.87 -25.22 -12.14
N GLY A 741 23.24 -25.57 -11.01
CA GLY A 741 22.84 -24.62 -9.97
C GLY A 741 24.02 -23.86 -9.37
N VAL A 742 25.12 -24.56 -9.05
CA VAL A 742 26.32 -23.92 -8.47
C VAL A 742 27.10 -23.09 -9.50
N VAL A 743 27.18 -23.53 -10.76
CA VAL A 743 27.80 -22.74 -11.84
C VAL A 743 27.02 -21.45 -12.06
N VAL A 744 25.69 -21.53 -12.13
CA VAL A 744 24.81 -20.36 -12.22
C VAL A 744 25.03 -19.44 -11.02
N LEU A 745 25.10 -19.98 -9.80
CA LEU A 745 25.36 -19.20 -8.57
C LEU A 745 26.71 -18.47 -8.59
N VAL A 746 27.77 -19.08 -9.13
CA VAL A 746 29.13 -18.52 -9.17
C VAL A 746 29.28 -17.45 -10.27
N TRP A 747 28.71 -17.70 -11.45
CA TRP A 747 28.99 -16.91 -12.65
C TRP A 747 27.94 -15.85 -12.96
N LEU A 748 26.68 -16.10 -12.57
CA LEU A 748 25.57 -15.19 -12.83
C LEU A 748 25.13 -14.56 -11.52
N PRO A 749 25.45 -13.28 -11.24
CA PRO A 749 24.93 -12.58 -10.07
C PRO A 749 23.43 -12.28 -10.21
N THR A 750 22.98 -12.01 -11.44
CA THR A 750 21.56 -11.82 -11.79
C THR A 750 21.23 -12.62 -13.04
N VAL A 751 19.99 -13.09 -13.13
CA VAL A 751 19.47 -13.85 -14.28
C VAL A 751 18.33 -13.09 -14.97
N PRO A 752 18.28 -13.08 -16.32
CA PRO A 752 17.14 -12.52 -17.04
C PRO A 752 15.89 -13.35 -16.76
N TRP A 753 14.79 -12.67 -16.43
CA TRP A 753 13.55 -13.32 -16.01
C TRP A 753 12.32 -12.63 -16.62
N PRO A 754 11.28 -13.36 -17.04
CA PRO A 754 10.06 -12.74 -17.57
C PRO A 754 9.42 -11.82 -16.53
N ARG A 755 9.15 -10.56 -16.91
CA ARG A 755 8.68 -9.53 -15.96
C ARG A 755 7.36 -9.91 -15.28
N ALA A 756 6.47 -10.61 -15.99
CA ALA A 756 5.21 -11.13 -15.44
C ALA A 756 5.40 -12.17 -14.32
N LEU A 757 6.51 -12.92 -14.33
CA LEU A 757 6.78 -13.97 -13.36
C LEU A 757 7.56 -13.49 -12.13
N VAL A 758 8.11 -12.27 -12.15
CA VAL A 758 8.92 -11.73 -11.04
C VAL A 758 8.16 -11.76 -9.70
N GLY A 759 6.88 -11.37 -9.71
CA GLY A 759 6.04 -11.40 -8.50
C GLY A 759 5.82 -12.82 -7.97
N LEU A 760 5.55 -13.78 -8.86
CA LEU A 760 5.36 -15.19 -8.51
C LEU A 760 6.66 -15.81 -7.97
N THR A 761 7.78 -15.64 -8.69
CA THR A 761 9.11 -16.13 -8.30
C THR A 761 9.51 -15.59 -6.93
N GLY A 762 9.26 -14.31 -6.68
CA GLY A 762 9.47 -13.71 -5.38
C GLY A 762 8.65 -14.34 -4.27
N THR A 763 7.35 -14.52 -4.52
CA THR A 763 6.43 -15.14 -3.55
C THR A 763 6.85 -16.57 -3.20
N LEU A 764 7.21 -17.37 -4.20
CA LEU A 764 7.68 -18.75 -4.00
C LEU A 764 9.02 -18.80 -3.26
N ALA A 765 9.96 -17.90 -3.58
CA ALA A 765 11.24 -17.81 -2.89
C ALA A 765 11.08 -17.35 -1.43
N THR A 766 10.18 -16.41 -1.13
CA THR A 766 9.87 -16.02 0.25
C THR A 766 9.16 -17.15 1.00
N ALA A 767 8.24 -17.87 0.36
CA ALA A 767 7.50 -18.95 1.02
C ALA A 767 8.27 -20.28 1.09
N SER A 768 9.50 -20.39 0.56
CA SER A 768 10.15 -21.67 0.32
C SER A 768 10.33 -22.54 1.58
N LEU A 769 10.62 -21.95 2.74
CA LEU A 769 10.72 -22.66 4.02
C LEU A 769 9.37 -23.29 4.40
N HIS A 770 8.30 -22.50 4.34
CA HIS A 770 6.95 -22.93 4.70
C HIS A 770 6.39 -23.95 3.69
N ILE A 771 6.69 -23.78 2.40
CA ILE A 771 6.38 -24.77 1.36
C ILE A 771 7.10 -26.10 1.68
N TYR A 772 8.39 -26.05 2.00
CA TYR A 772 9.15 -27.25 2.36
C TYR A 772 8.61 -27.91 3.63
N LEU A 773 8.16 -27.15 4.62
CA LEU A 773 7.58 -27.70 5.85
C LEU A 773 6.23 -28.37 5.62
N THR A 774 5.35 -27.74 4.83
CA THR A 774 3.93 -28.10 4.74
C THR A 774 3.59 -29.07 3.61
N HIS A 775 4.41 -29.18 2.56
CA HIS A 775 4.07 -30.01 1.39
C HIS A 775 3.87 -31.50 1.74
N TRP A 776 4.61 -32.03 2.74
CA TRP A 776 4.46 -33.40 3.25
C TRP A 776 3.07 -33.73 3.77
N GLN A 777 2.28 -32.73 4.18
CA GLN A 777 0.90 -32.90 4.65
C GLN A 777 -0.13 -32.81 3.51
N VAL A 778 0.31 -32.49 2.29
CA VAL A 778 -0.59 -32.23 1.16
C VAL A 778 -0.38 -33.25 0.06
N TYR A 779 0.86 -33.38 -0.43
CA TYR A 779 1.13 -34.17 -1.63
C TYR A 779 0.78 -35.66 -1.51
N PRO A 780 0.96 -36.37 -0.36
CA PRO A 780 0.68 -37.81 -0.30
C PRO A 780 -0.78 -38.15 -0.57
N HIS A 781 -1.69 -37.20 -0.34
CA HIS A 781 -3.12 -37.36 -0.62
C HIS A 781 -3.48 -37.19 -2.11
N LEU A 782 -2.57 -36.63 -2.92
CA LEU A 782 -2.83 -36.19 -4.29
C LEU A 782 -1.89 -36.79 -5.34
N GLU A 783 -0.69 -37.23 -4.96
CA GLU A 783 0.37 -37.69 -5.88
C GLU A 783 -0.08 -38.80 -6.84
N ASN A 784 -0.95 -39.71 -6.41
CA ASN A 784 -1.38 -40.83 -7.24
C ASN A 784 -2.58 -40.51 -8.14
N ARG A 785 -3.31 -39.42 -7.86
CA ARG A 785 -4.55 -39.05 -8.59
C ARG A 785 -4.38 -37.81 -9.46
N TRP A 786 -3.66 -36.82 -8.94
CA TRP A 786 -3.45 -35.54 -9.60
C TRP A 786 -2.11 -34.91 -9.16
N PRO A 787 -0.97 -35.40 -9.70
CA PRO A 787 0.37 -34.87 -9.40
C PRO A 787 0.48 -33.35 -9.47
N LEU A 788 -0.07 -32.75 -10.53
CA LEU A 788 -0.06 -31.29 -10.71
C LEU A 788 -0.87 -30.56 -9.63
N GLY A 789 -2.00 -31.13 -9.22
CA GLY A 789 -2.78 -30.60 -8.10
C GLY A 789 -2.06 -30.71 -6.77
N GLY A 790 -1.35 -31.82 -6.55
CA GLY A 790 -0.47 -32.01 -5.40
C GLY A 790 0.60 -30.92 -5.31
N LEU A 791 1.24 -30.58 -6.44
CA LEU A 791 2.19 -29.48 -6.53
C LEU A 791 1.53 -28.15 -6.20
N LEU A 792 0.46 -27.78 -6.93
CA LEU A 792 -0.20 -26.48 -6.77
C LEU A 792 -0.76 -26.27 -5.36
N ALA A 793 -1.38 -27.30 -4.77
CA ALA A 793 -1.92 -27.24 -3.42
C ALA A 793 -0.81 -27.10 -2.37
N SER A 794 0.31 -27.82 -2.54
CA SER A 794 1.47 -27.72 -1.65
C SER A 794 2.11 -26.32 -1.70
N LEU A 795 2.26 -25.75 -2.91
CA LEU A 795 2.76 -24.38 -3.07
C LEU A 795 1.79 -23.36 -2.44
N ALA A 796 0.48 -23.50 -2.67
CA ALA A 796 -0.54 -22.60 -2.14
C ALA A 796 -0.59 -22.63 -0.60
N LEU A 797 -0.58 -23.81 0.01
CA LEU A 797 -0.58 -23.94 1.47
C LEU A 797 0.68 -23.35 2.10
N GLY A 798 1.85 -23.58 1.49
CA GLY A 798 3.10 -22.99 1.97
C GLY A 798 3.11 -21.46 1.87
N VAL A 799 2.57 -20.89 0.79
CA VAL A 799 2.41 -19.43 0.62
C VAL A 799 1.43 -18.86 1.65
N LEU A 800 0.29 -19.52 1.86
CA LEU A 800 -0.69 -19.10 2.86
C LEU A 800 -0.11 -19.16 4.27
N THR A 801 0.57 -20.24 4.63
CA THR A 801 1.23 -20.40 5.93
C THR A 801 2.25 -19.29 6.15
N SER A 802 3.10 -19.03 5.16
CA SER A 802 4.08 -17.92 5.19
C SER A 802 3.40 -16.57 5.43
N TYR A 803 2.28 -16.30 4.75
CA TYR A 803 1.51 -15.07 4.93
C TYR A 803 0.90 -14.92 6.33
N LEU A 804 0.34 -16.00 6.88
CA LEU A 804 -0.26 -16.01 8.21
C LEU A 804 0.79 -15.81 9.31
N VAL A 805 1.92 -16.53 9.23
CA VAL A 805 3.04 -16.40 10.18
C VAL A 805 3.57 -14.97 10.19
N ASN A 806 3.70 -14.33 9.03
CA ASN A 806 4.18 -12.95 8.91
C ASN A 806 3.18 -11.89 9.42
N ARG A 807 1.92 -12.23 9.66
CA ARG A 807 0.89 -11.32 10.17
C ARG A 807 0.63 -11.42 11.66
N MET A 808 1.13 -12.44 12.34
CA MET A 808 0.87 -12.63 13.76
C MET A 808 1.55 -11.56 14.64
N PRO A 809 0.81 -10.94 15.57
CA PRO A 809 1.21 -10.06 16.65
C PRO A 809 2.63 -9.97 17.16
N THR A 810 3.37 -11.06 17.25
CA THR A 810 4.14 -11.21 18.49
C THR A 810 5.09 -12.39 18.41
N TRP A 811 6.29 -12.17 17.86
CA TRP A 811 7.50 -12.95 18.15
C TRP A 811 8.77 -12.08 18.03
N ALA A 812 8.80 -11.11 17.10
CA ALA A 812 9.89 -10.13 16.97
C ALA A 812 10.07 -9.25 18.22
N ARG A 813 8.98 -8.89 18.90
CA ARG A 813 9.02 -8.08 20.15
C ARG A 813 9.70 -8.79 21.33
N LEU A 814 9.78 -10.12 21.33
CA LEU A 814 10.48 -10.88 22.38
C LEU A 814 12.02 -10.86 22.20
N LEU A 815 12.50 -10.51 21.00
CA LEU A 815 13.92 -10.54 20.65
C LEU A 815 14.55 -9.14 20.51
N ASP A 816 13.75 -8.11 20.28
CA ASP A 816 14.22 -6.74 20.08
C ASP A 816 14.03 -5.88 21.33
N ARG A 817 15.06 -5.84 22.19
CA ARG A 817 15.38 -4.62 22.95
C ARG A 817 16.37 -3.80 22.11
N PRO A 818 15.97 -2.67 21.50
CA PRO A 818 16.93 -1.80 20.85
C PRO A 818 17.92 -1.25 21.88
N ARG A 819 19.22 -1.34 21.58
CA ARG A 819 20.22 -0.49 22.25
C ARG A 819 20.22 0.87 21.54
N PRO A 820 20.29 1.98 22.27
CA PRO A 820 20.55 3.27 21.65
C PRO A 820 21.88 3.21 20.90
N HIS A 821 21.86 3.59 19.61
CA HIS A 821 23.07 3.86 18.86
C HIS A 821 23.78 5.06 19.49
N TYR A 822 24.92 4.80 20.13
CA TYR A 822 25.90 5.84 20.41
C TYR A 822 26.45 6.35 19.07
N ALA A 823 26.27 7.65 18.83
CA ALA A 823 26.98 8.36 17.77
C ALA A 823 28.51 8.19 17.96
N PRO A 824 29.30 7.99 16.89
CA PRO A 824 30.74 7.96 17.01
C PRO A 824 31.28 9.35 17.38
N ASN A 825 31.94 9.44 18.54
CA ASN A 825 32.94 10.41 18.97
C ASN A 825 33.05 11.74 18.19
N GLN A 826 32.43 12.79 18.74
CA GLN A 826 33.07 14.11 18.81
C GLN A 826 33.89 14.19 20.10
N LEU A 827 35.10 13.63 20.07
CA LEU A 827 36.12 13.85 21.10
C LEU A 827 37.45 14.08 20.38
N HIS A 828 37.60 15.26 19.77
CA HIS A 828 38.88 15.85 19.38
C HIS A 828 38.69 17.36 19.18
N GLU A 829 38.27 18.07 20.24
CA GLU A 829 38.40 19.54 20.30
C GLU A 829 38.24 20.00 21.76
N LYS A 830 39.23 19.67 22.59
CA LYS A 830 39.47 20.35 23.88
C LYS A 830 40.89 20.08 24.39
N GLU A 831 41.86 20.45 23.56
CA GLU A 831 43.21 20.83 24.02
C GLU A 831 43.61 22.10 23.27
N THR A 832 43.03 23.24 23.68
CA THR A 832 43.70 24.54 23.67
C THR A 832 42.85 25.56 24.43
N ARG A 833 43.40 25.96 25.58
CA ARG A 833 42.94 26.96 26.57
C ARG A 833 41.99 26.49 27.67
#